data_AF-A0A835E2S1-F1
#
_entry.id   AF-A0A835E2S1-F1
#
_cell.length_a   1.000
_cell.length_b   1.000
_cell.length_c   1.000
_cell.angle_alpha   90.00
_cell.angle_beta   90.00
_cell.angle_gamma   90.00
#
_symmetry.space_group_name_H-M   'P 1'
#
loop_
_entity.id
_entity.type
_entity.pdbx_description
1 polymer ?
#
loop_
_entity_poly.entity_id
_entity_poly.type
_entity_poly.pdbx_seq_one_letter_code
_entity_poly.pdbx_strand_id
1 'polypeptide(L)'
;MLKPESKGVRKRVLLTDLYAVPLHVYAGSVLSAAGSVPAPRASAEAWASMVDEMQKGALSTRLGIPIIYGADANHGSSNVYKATLFPHNIGLGATRDPMLVKKIGEVTALEVRAAGIPFVFAPRLAVCRDPRWGRCYESYSEDPKVVRAMTTVISGLQGDAPANSVGRPYVGGRKRVAACAMNYVGGGGTFMGIDQNNTVIDTHGLMSIHMPPYYNAIIRGVSSFMISFNSWNGVKMHANHFLITDFLKNKLKFRGFVISDWQGIDRITSPPHENYPNSIALGIGAGIDMIMVPYNYTEFIGDLTSLVEKNIIPMSRIDDAVSRILRVKFTMGLFESPFSDPSLAGELGKQEYRELAREAVRRSLVLLKNGKSTHVPLLPLPKKPRKILVAGSHAHNLGYQCGGWSIDWQGGSGNNLTTGTTILSAIKAAVDHRTQVVYSEEPDSSVLSAGEYDYAVVAVGEAPYAEAAGDNLNLTIPVPGPSVIQSVCKVTKCVVIVVSGRPLVVEPYLGAMDALVAAWLPGTEGQGVADVLFGDYGFTGRLPLTWFRSVNLANYLSPHTALHTTSGTTILSAIKATVDPATQVIYSENPDAGVVAGDKYDYAIVAVGEAPYAEELGDNLNLTIPAPGQSVIQSVCKVTKCVVVLVSGRPLVVEPYLGTMDAFVAAWLPGTEGQGVADVLFGDYGFSGKLPLTWFKSVEQLPMNVGDAHYDPLFPFGFGLNTKGTKTRSMAKKASTSSEGSEILRRKKEMMGAISNTVKKLLAATGKTKRMKVVKRRIRAYFLALIDQYKAQGYAEDESEVTDDEEEN
;
A
#
# COMPACT_ATOMS: atom_id res chain seq x y z
N MET A 1 26.08 -18.83 -17.05
CA MET A 1 26.54 -20.23 -16.89
C MET A 1 27.14 -20.39 -15.52
N LEU A 2 26.47 -21.12 -14.64
CA LEU A 2 26.98 -21.96 -13.54
C LEU A 2 25.73 -22.54 -12.89
N LYS A 3 25.41 -23.79 -13.24
CA LYS A 3 24.31 -24.57 -12.67
C LYS A 3 24.67 -24.93 -11.23
N PRO A 4 23.75 -24.82 -10.25
CA PRO A 4 23.88 -25.59 -9.02
C PRO A 4 23.51 -27.04 -9.35
N GLU A 5 24.45 -27.95 -9.10
CA GLU A 5 24.28 -29.37 -9.25
C GLU A 5 23.22 -29.91 -8.27
N SER A 6 22.33 -30.72 -8.83
CA SER A 6 21.38 -31.58 -8.13
C SER A 6 22.12 -32.68 -7.35
N LYS A 7 22.20 -32.57 -6.02
CA LYS A 7 22.44 -33.73 -5.14
C LYS A 7 21.45 -33.71 -4.00
N GLY A 8 20.52 -34.66 -4.06
CA GLY A 8 19.47 -34.87 -3.07
C GLY A 8 18.16 -35.25 -3.74
N VAL A 9 18.11 -36.41 -4.40
CA VAL A 9 16.84 -37.04 -4.78
C VAL A 9 16.14 -37.44 -3.48
N ARG A 10 15.40 -36.51 -2.87
CA ARG A 10 14.34 -36.84 -1.92
C ARG A 10 13.30 -37.61 -2.72
N LYS A 11 13.06 -38.86 -2.35
CA LYS A 11 12.00 -39.70 -2.92
C LYS A 11 10.73 -38.85 -3.11
N ARG A 12 10.22 -38.76 -4.34
CA ARG A 12 8.82 -38.40 -4.56
C ARG A 12 8.01 -39.36 -3.68
N VAL A 13 7.35 -38.84 -2.66
CA VAL A 13 6.20 -39.55 -2.09
C VAL A 13 5.25 -39.75 -3.26
N LEU A 14 5.03 -41.01 -3.64
CA LEU A 14 4.09 -41.34 -4.69
C LEU A 14 2.72 -40.82 -4.25
N LEU A 15 1.97 -40.22 -5.17
CA LEU A 15 0.60 -39.75 -4.96
C LEU A 15 -0.28 -40.81 -4.26
N THR A 16 0.04 -42.11 -4.43
CA THR A 16 -0.63 -43.24 -3.78
C THR A 16 -0.57 -43.25 -2.25
N ASP A 17 0.47 -42.70 -1.61
CA ASP A 17 0.60 -42.69 -0.15
C ASP A 17 -0.13 -41.49 0.50
N LEU A 18 -0.40 -40.41 -0.26
CA LEU A 18 -1.16 -39.24 0.20
C LEU A 18 -2.65 -39.56 0.44
N TYR A 19 -3.20 -40.54 -0.28
CA TYR A 19 -4.63 -40.91 -0.20
C TYR A 19 -5.03 -41.57 1.13
N ALA A 20 -4.06 -42.15 1.86
CA ALA A 20 -4.29 -42.79 3.15
C ALA A 20 -3.98 -41.88 4.35
N VAL A 21 -3.46 -40.67 4.13
CA VAL A 21 -3.06 -39.75 5.22
C VAL A 21 -4.25 -39.39 6.13
N PRO A 22 -5.44 -39.00 5.62
CA PRO A 22 -6.56 -38.70 6.51
C PRO A 22 -6.98 -39.88 7.39
N LEU A 23 -6.85 -41.11 6.87
CA LEU A 23 -7.23 -42.34 7.56
C LEU A 23 -6.32 -42.67 8.75
N HIS A 24 -5.01 -42.42 8.63
CA HIS A 24 -4.04 -42.87 9.64
C HIS A 24 -3.82 -41.87 10.77
N VAL A 25 -4.08 -40.58 10.54
CA VAL A 25 -3.77 -39.52 11.52
C VAL A 25 -4.96 -38.62 11.89
N TYR A 26 -6.18 -38.98 11.51
CA TYR A 26 -7.39 -38.17 11.77
C TYR A 26 -7.24 -36.72 11.29
N ALA A 27 -6.63 -36.52 10.12
CA ALA A 27 -6.31 -35.19 9.61
C ALA A 27 -7.58 -34.32 9.48
N GLY A 28 -7.52 -33.08 9.95
CA GLY A 28 -8.64 -32.15 9.88
C GLY A 28 -8.76 -31.40 8.54
N SER A 29 -7.68 -31.31 7.77
CA SER A 29 -7.60 -30.55 6.52
C SER A 29 -6.45 -31.10 5.65
N VAL A 30 -6.53 -30.84 4.35
CA VAL A 30 -5.48 -31.10 3.35
C VAL A 30 -5.39 -29.84 2.49
N LEU A 31 -4.24 -29.55 1.90
CA LEU A 31 -4.13 -28.45 0.94
C LEU A 31 -3.32 -28.82 -0.31
N SER A 32 -3.53 -28.05 -1.37
CA SER A 32 -2.59 -27.92 -2.47
C SER A 32 -1.92 -26.56 -2.42
N ALA A 33 -0.59 -26.55 -2.35
CA ALA A 33 0.20 -25.39 -2.77
C ALA A 33 0.09 -25.21 -4.29
N ALA A 34 0.36 -24.01 -4.80
CA ALA A 34 0.44 -23.80 -6.24
C ALA A 34 1.48 -24.73 -6.90
N GLY A 35 1.09 -25.33 -8.04
CA GLY A 35 1.84 -26.41 -8.71
C GLY A 35 1.67 -27.81 -8.10
N SER A 36 1.08 -27.95 -6.90
CA SER A 36 0.71 -29.24 -6.30
C SER A 36 -0.62 -29.71 -6.88
N VAL A 37 -0.56 -30.33 -8.05
CA VAL A 37 -1.73 -30.73 -8.85
C VAL A 37 -1.82 -32.27 -9.01
N PRO A 38 -3.02 -32.84 -9.24
CA PRO A 38 -3.17 -34.29 -9.42
C PRO A 38 -2.34 -34.85 -10.59
N ALA A 39 -2.26 -34.07 -11.68
CA ALA A 39 -1.49 -34.37 -12.87
C ALA A 39 -1.23 -33.08 -13.66
N PRO A 40 -0.19 -33.02 -14.53
CA PRO A 40 -0.01 -31.91 -15.45
C PRO A 40 -1.28 -31.67 -16.27
N ARG A 41 -1.77 -30.43 -16.30
CA ARG A 41 -3.01 -30.04 -17.02
C ARG A 41 -4.25 -30.85 -16.59
N ALA A 42 -4.32 -31.26 -15.32
CA ALA A 42 -5.48 -31.95 -14.76
C ALA A 42 -6.79 -31.17 -15.00
N SER A 43 -7.84 -31.91 -15.38
CA SER A 43 -9.19 -31.36 -15.52
C SER A 43 -9.84 -31.12 -14.15
N ALA A 44 -10.96 -30.39 -14.12
CA ALA A 44 -11.75 -30.21 -12.90
C ALA A 44 -12.20 -31.55 -12.30
N GLU A 45 -12.57 -32.51 -13.14
CA GLU A 45 -13.01 -33.85 -12.71
C GLU A 45 -11.88 -34.65 -12.06
N ALA A 46 -10.64 -34.52 -12.56
CA ALA A 46 -9.48 -35.16 -11.96
C ALA A 46 -9.17 -34.59 -10.57
N TRP A 47 -9.29 -33.26 -10.41
CA TRP A 47 -9.23 -32.60 -9.11
C TRP A 47 -10.34 -33.06 -8.17
N ALA A 48 -11.59 -33.02 -8.62
CA ALA A 48 -12.76 -33.43 -7.85
C ALA A 48 -12.65 -34.89 -7.38
N SER A 49 -12.20 -35.78 -8.27
CA SER A 49 -11.97 -37.19 -7.94
C SER A 49 -10.91 -37.38 -6.86
N MET A 50 -9.77 -36.67 -6.96
CA MET A 50 -8.72 -36.69 -5.94
C MET A 50 -9.25 -36.23 -4.58
N VAL A 51 -10.00 -35.12 -4.54
CA VAL A 51 -10.59 -34.59 -3.30
C VAL A 51 -11.60 -35.56 -2.71
N ASP A 52 -12.48 -36.14 -3.55
CA ASP A 52 -13.49 -37.10 -3.12
C ASP A 52 -12.89 -38.39 -2.57
N GLU A 53 -11.76 -38.86 -3.12
CA GLU A 53 -11.03 -40.01 -2.59
C GLU A 53 -10.46 -39.74 -1.20
N MET A 54 -9.82 -38.58 -1.00
CA MET A 54 -9.33 -38.17 0.33
C MET A 54 -10.49 -38.01 1.33
N GLN A 55 -11.62 -37.50 0.84
CA GLN A 55 -12.83 -37.35 1.63
C GLN A 55 -13.40 -38.70 2.10
N LYS A 56 -13.42 -39.72 1.23
CA LYS A 56 -13.80 -41.09 1.63
C LYS A 56 -12.92 -41.63 2.74
N GLY A 57 -11.60 -41.36 2.69
CA GLY A 57 -10.66 -41.74 3.74
C GLY A 57 -10.94 -41.04 5.08
N ALA A 58 -11.35 -39.77 5.06
CA ALA A 58 -11.73 -39.04 6.29
C ALA A 58 -13.04 -39.56 6.89
N LEU A 59 -14.03 -39.85 6.04
CA LEU A 59 -15.36 -40.30 6.47
C LEU A 59 -15.39 -41.75 6.99
N SER A 60 -14.39 -42.57 6.66
CA SER A 60 -14.27 -43.93 7.21
C SER A 60 -13.67 -43.97 8.62
N THR A 61 -13.22 -42.84 9.17
CA THR A 61 -12.80 -42.73 10.57
C THR A 61 -13.99 -42.90 11.53
N ARG A 62 -13.72 -43.22 12.80
CA ARG A 62 -14.75 -43.49 13.83
C ARG A 62 -15.85 -42.41 13.92
N LEU A 63 -15.48 -41.13 13.77
CA LEU A 63 -16.41 -40.00 13.87
C LEU A 63 -16.88 -39.46 12.51
N GLY A 64 -16.33 -39.96 11.40
CA GLY A 64 -16.69 -39.52 10.06
C GLY A 64 -16.58 -38.01 9.85
N ILE A 65 -15.58 -37.34 10.44
CA ILE A 65 -15.43 -35.88 10.32
C ILE A 65 -14.84 -35.57 8.93
N PRO A 66 -15.53 -34.77 8.09
CA PRO A 66 -15.02 -34.45 6.77
C PRO A 66 -13.75 -33.60 6.83
N ILE A 67 -12.79 -33.80 5.93
CA ILE A 67 -11.67 -32.87 5.77
C ILE A 67 -12.16 -31.59 5.10
N ILE A 68 -11.53 -30.45 5.42
CA ILE A 68 -11.69 -29.23 4.63
C ILE A 68 -10.47 -29.11 3.70
N TYR A 69 -10.66 -29.19 2.38
CA TYR A 69 -9.55 -29.12 1.42
C TYR A 69 -9.30 -27.67 0.99
N GLY A 70 -8.08 -27.16 1.21
CA GLY A 70 -7.66 -25.79 0.91
C GLY A 70 -6.83 -25.66 -0.36
N ALA A 71 -6.98 -24.57 -1.11
CA ALA A 71 -6.08 -24.22 -2.20
C ALA A 71 -5.96 -22.70 -2.41
N ASP A 72 -4.84 -22.28 -2.99
CA ASP A 72 -4.62 -20.89 -3.42
C ASP A 72 -5.50 -20.55 -4.63
N ALA A 73 -6.27 -19.46 -4.49
CA ALA A 73 -7.18 -18.94 -5.52
C ALA A 73 -7.02 -17.41 -5.63
N ASN A 74 -5.80 -16.95 -5.90
CA ASN A 74 -5.39 -15.55 -5.71
C ASN A 74 -6.05 -14.60 -6.72
N HIS A 75 -6.35 -15.08 -7.93
CA HIS A 75 -6.95 -14.30 -9.01
C HIS A 75 -7.83 -15.15 -9.93
N GLY A 76 -8.61 -16.06 -9.35
CA GLY A 76 -9.35 -17.11 -10.06
C GLY A 76 -8.97 -18.49 -9.51
N SER A 77 -9.41 -19.57 -10.17
CA SER A 77 -9.01 -20.94 -9.79
C SER A 77 -7.60 -21.25 -10.30
N SER A 78 -6.60 -20.55 -9.75
CA SER A 78 -5.23 -20.41 -10.27
C SER A 78 -4.47 -21.71 -10.54
N ASN A 79 -4.78 -22.78 -9.81
CA ASN A 79 -4.09 -24.07 -9.94
C ASN A 79 -4.71 -25.01 -11.00
N VAL A 80 -5.93 -24.69 -11.48
CA VAL A 80 -6.69 -25.58 -12.35
C VAL A 80 -6.49 -25.15 -13.81
N TYR A 81 -6.05 -26.10 -14.64
CA TYR A 81 -5.80 -25.84 -16.05
C TYR A 81 -7.09 -25.45 -16.77
N LYS A 82 -7.04 -24.40 -17.60
CA LYS A 82 -8.19 -23.77 -18.30
C LYS A 82 -9.14 -22.92 -17.44
N ALA A 83 -8.90 -22.80 -16.14
CA ALA A 83 -9.62 -21.84 -15.31
C ALA A 83 -9.53 -20.42 -15.86
N THR A 84 -10.53 -19.60 -15.54
CA THR A 84 -10.50 -18.16 -15.84
C THR A 84 -9.56 -17.48 -14.86
N LEU A 85 -8.52 -16.79 -15.37
CA LEU A 85 -7.62 -15.99 -14.54
C LEU A 85 -7.91 -14.51 -14.75
N PHE A 86 -8.30 -13.84 -13.67
CA PHE A 86 -8.60 -12.43 -13.62
C PHE A 86 -7.32 -11.59 -13.50
N PRO A 87 -7.39 -10.26 -13.68
CA PRO A 87 -6.31 -9.39 -13.26
C PRO A 87 -5.95 -9.63 -11.79
N HIS A 88 -4.66 -9.54 -11.45
CA HIS A 88 -4.25 -9.60 -10.04
C HIS A 88 -4.84 -8.45 -9.23
N ASN A 89 -4.81 -8.59 -7.89
CA ASN A 89 -5.48 -7.67 -6.97
C ASN A 89 -5.11 -6.20 -7.19
N ILE A 90 -3.86 -5.89 -7.50
CA ILE A 90 -3.44 -4.51 -7.86
C ILE A 90 -4.25 -3.94 -9.03
N GLY A 91 -4.49 -4.74 -10.06
CA GLY A 91 -5.36 -4.38 -11.19
C GLY A 91 -6.83 -4.23 -10.79
N LEU A 92 -7.33 -5.15 -9.97
CA LEU A 92 -8.69 -5.06 -9.43
C LEU A 92 -8.90 -3.81 -8.57
N GLY A 93 -7.89 -3.45 -7.76
CA GLY A 93 -7.86 -2.19 -7.03
C GLY A 93 -7.95 -0.99 -7.95
N ALA A 94 -7.24 -1.03 -9.09
CA ALA A 94 -7.26 0.04 -10.10
C ALA A 94 -8.67 0.33 -10.65
N THR A 95 -9.56 -0.66 -10.67
CA THR A 95 -10.95 -0.49 -11.15
C THR A 95 -11.80 0.41 -10.24
N ARG A 96 -11.46 0.50 -8.95
CA ARG A 96 -12.29 1.12 -7.90
C ARG A 96 -13.75 0.61 -7.88
N ASP A 97 -13.96 -0.64 -8.29
CA ASP A 97 -15.29 -1.27 -8.34
C ASP A 97 -15.39 -2.51 -7.43
N PRO A 98 -15.87 -2.33 -6.19
CA PRO A 98 -16.13 -3.43 -5.27
C PRO A 98 -17.16 -4.44 -5.78
N MET A 99 -18.12 -4.04 -6.61
CA MET A 99 -19.17 -4.94 -7.09
C MET A 99 -18.66 -5.84 -8.22
N LEU A 100 -17.77 -5.33 -9.07
CA LEU A 100 -16.99 -6.15 -9.99
C LEU A 100 -16.17 -7.20 -9.23
N VAL A 101 -15.45 -6.78 -8.19
CA VAL A 101 -14.65 -7.68 -7.34
C VAL A 101 -15.51 -8.72 -6.60
N LYS A 102 -16.75 -8.37 -6.21
CA LYS A 102 -17.73 -9.34 -5.70
C LYS A 102 -18.03 -10.41 -6.75
N LYS A 103 -18.41 -10.02 -7.97
CA LYS A 103 -18.73 -10.96 -9.07
C LYS A 103 -17.55 -11.89 -9.40
N ILE A 104 -16.33 -11.36 -9.37
CA ILE A 104 -15.10 -12.16 -9.54
C ILE A 104 -14.97 -13.23 -8.44
N GLY A 105 -15.26 -12.88 -7.19
CA GLY A 105 -15.31 -13.84 -6.08
C GLY A 105 -16.39 -14.91 -6.29
N GLU A 106 -17.55 -14.55 -6.86
CA GLU A 106 -18.63 -15.51 -7.15
C GLU A 106 -18.23 -16.53 -8.22
N VAL A 107 -17.61 -16.06 -9.31
CA VAL A 107 -17.09 -16.93 -10.38
C VAL A 107 -15.95 -17.81 -9.86
N THR A 108 -15.01 -17.23 -9.10
CA THR A 108 -13.91 -17.98 -8.49
C THR A 108 -14.45 -19.12 -7.61
N ALA A 109 -15.48 -18.87 -6.80
CA ALA A 109 -16.10 -19.92 -5.97
C ALA A 109 -16.69 -21.07 -6.79
N LEU A 110 -17.32 -20.77 -7.93
CA LEU A 110 -17.90 -21.77 -8.82
C LEU A 110 -16.82 -22.64 -9.48
N GLU A 111 -15.78 -22.03 -10.05
CA GLU A 111 -14.68 -22.78 -10.68
C GLU A 111 -13.90 -23.63 -9.67
N VAL A 112 -13.64 -23.10 -8.47
CA VAL A 112 -12.96 -23.85 -7.41
C VAL A 112 -13.83 -25.01 -6.91
N ARG A 113 -15.14 -24.81 -6.77
CA ARG A 113 -16.08 -25.90 -6.42
C ARG A 113 -16.23 -26.94 -7.51
N ALA A 114 -16.08 -26.56 -8.79
CA ALA A 114 -16.02 -27.52 -9.90
C ALA A 114 -14.83 -28.49 -9.77
N ALA A 115 -13.72 -28.03 -9.18
CA ALA A 115 -12.56 -28.86 -8.84
C ALA A 115 -12.71 -29.60 -7.49
N GLY A 116 -13.90 -29.57 -6.86
CA GLY A 116 -14.17 -30.23 -5.58
C GLY A 116 -13.64 -29.50 -4.35
N ILE A 117 -13.04 -28.31 -4.50
CA ILE A 117 -12.34 -27.63 -3.40
C ILE A 117 -13.32 -26.73 -2.62
N PRO A 118 -13.50 -26.94 -1.29
CA PRO A 118 -14.44 -26.17 -0.47
C PRO A 118 -13.85 -24.90 0.16
N PHE A 119 -12.53 -24.74 0.19
CA PHE A 119 -11.85 -23.69 0.96
C PHE A 119 -10.73 -23.05 0.14
N VAL A 120 -10.70 -21.71 0.11
CA VAL A 120 -9.68 -20.95 -0.61
C VAL A 120 -8.84 -20.09 0.31
N PHE A 121 -7.55 -20.02 -0.01
CA PHE A 121 -6.63 -19.06 0.56
C PHE A 121 -6.76 -17.71 -0.17
N ALA A 122 -7.92 -17.06 -0.03
CA ALA A 122 -8.19 -15.72 -0.54
C ALA A 122 -9.29 -15.01 0.27
N PRO A 123 -9.31 -13.66 0.34
CA PRO A 123 -8.41 -12.72 -0.35
C PRO A 123 -7.18 -12.29 0.46
N ARG A 124 -6.19 -11.78 -0.27
CA ARG A 124 -5.04 -11.06 0.28
C ARG A 124 -5.42 -9.59 0.52
N LEU A 125 -5.47 -9.19 1.78
CA LEU A 125 -5.88 -7.88 2.28
C LEU A 125 -4.69 -7.04 2.79
N ALA A 126 -3.48 -7.39 2.37
CA ALA A 126 -2.31 -6.56 2.62
C ALA A 126 -2.52 -5.17 2.00
N VAL A 127 -2.02 -4.16 2.70
CA VAL A 127 -1.91 -2.79 2.19
C VAL A 127 -0.44 -2.60 1.83
N CYS A 128 -0.09 -2.71 0.56
CA CYS A 128 1.30 -2.57 0.10
C CYS A 128 1.78 -1.12 0.31
N ARG A 129 2.78 -0.92 1.17
CA ARG A 129 3.38 0.39 1.47
C ARG A 129 4.74 0.57 0.79
N ASP A 130 5.28 -0.49 0.21
CA ASP A 130 6.54 -0.50 -0.51
C ASP A 130 6.49 -1.42 -1.73
N PRO A 131 6.57 -0.87 -2.97
CA PRO A 131 6.47 -1.67 -4.18
C PRO A 131 7.66 -2.62 -4.39
N ARG A 132 8.75 -2.48 -3.63
CA ARG A 132 9.89 -3.43 -3.70
C ARG A 132 9.49 -4.84 -3.25
N TRP A 133 8.42 -4.94 -2.47
CA TRP A 133 7.86 -6.21 -2.03
C TRP A 133 7.37 -7.06 -3.20
N GLY A 134 7.90 -8.28 -3.28
CA GLY A 134 7.60 -9.26 -4.32
C GLY A 134 6.17 -9.78 -4.31
N ARG A 135 5.34 -9.31 -3.37
CA ARG A 135 3.92 -9.63 -3.31
C ARG A 135 3.01 -8.41 -3.42
N CYS A 136 3.55 -7.26 -3.81
CA CYS A 136 2.78 -6.03 -3.91
C CYS A 136 1.58 -6.15 -4.87
N TYR A 137 1.69 -6.97 -5.92
CA TYR A 137 0.58 -7.22 -6.86
C TYR A 137 -0.61 -7.95 -6.24
N GLU A 138 -0.39 -8.66 -5.13
CA GLU A 138 -1.44 -9.36 -4.38
C GLU A 138 -2.21 -8.39 -3.45
N SER A 139 -1.75 -7.14 -3.31
CA SER A 139 -2.45 -6.06 -2.61
C SER A 139 -3.31 -5.25 -3.58
N TYR A 140 -4.53 -4.90 -3.18
CA TYR A 140 -5.39 -4.06 -4.01
C TYR A 140 -4.88 -2.62 -4.14
N SER A 141 -4.26 -2.06 -3.10
CA SER A 141 -3.80 -0.65 -3.11
C SER A 141 -2.87 -0.35 -1.95
N GLU A 142 -2.13 0.75 -2.05
CA GLU A 142 -1.47 1.38 -0.90
C GLU A 142 -2.45 2.12 0.02
N ASP A 143 -3.66 2.46 -0.45
CA ASP A 143 -4.70 3.12 0.34
C ASP A 143 -5.58 2.08 1.06
N PRO A 144 -5.61 2.06 2.41
CA PRO A 144 -6.44 1.14 3.17
C PRO A 144 -7.94 1.27 2.85
N LYS A 145 -8.43 2.44 2.42
CA LYS A 145 -9.84 2.62 2.03
C LYS A 145 -10.19 1.80 0.79
N VAL A 146 -9.30 1.74 -0.19
CA VAL A 146 -9.49 0.92 -1.40
C VAL A 146 -9.46 -0.56 -1.04
N VAL A 147 -8.49 -1.00 -0.24
CA VAL A 147 -8.39 -2.41 0.21
C VAL A 147 -9.64 -2.82 1.00
N ARG A 148 -10.14 -1.96 1.90
CA ARG A 148 -11.42 -2.19 2.61
C ARG A 148 -12.60 -2.34 1.66
N ALA A 149 -12.68 -1.50 0.63
CA ALA A 149 -13.77 -1.57 -0.34
C ALA A 149 -13.76 -2.91 -1.09
N MET A 150 -12.58 -3.43 -1.45
CA MET A 150 -12.42 -4.70 -2.17
C MET A 150 -12.69 -5.95 -1.33
N THR A 151 -12.93 -5.82 -0.02
CA THR A 151 -13.35 -6.96 0.82
C THR A 151 -14.67 -7.59 0.38
N THR A 152 -15.42 -6.97 -0.52
CA THR A 152 -16.59 -7.56 -1.20
C THR A 152 -16.31 -8.89 -1.87
N VAL A 153 -15.07 -9.19 -2.26
CA VAL A 153 -14.67 -10.52 -2.74
C VAL A 153 -15.02 -11.63 -1.76
N ILE A 154 -14.98 -11.38 -0.45
CA ILE A 154 -15.37 -12.35 0.59
C ILE A 154 -16.85 -12.69 0.44
N SER A 155 -17.70 -11.69 0.21
CA SER A 155 -19.13 -11.89 -0.05
C SER A 155 -19.38 -12.59 -1.38
N GLY A 156 -18.50 -12.44 -2.37
CA GLY A 156 -18.57 -13.23 -3.61
C GLY A 156 -18.22 -14.70 -3.40
N LEU A 157 -17.11 -14.95 -2.69
CA LEU A 157 -16.60 -16.29 -2.39
C LEU A 157 -17.56 -17.09 -1.50
N GLN A 158 -18.06 -16.44 -0.44
CA GLN A 158 -18.86 -17.09 0.60
C GLN A 158 -20.36 -16.87 0.43
N GLY A 159 -20.81 -15.89 -0.36
CA GLY A 159 -22.17 -15.36 -0.29
C GLY A 159 -22.32 -14.23 0.74
N ASP A 160 -23.41 -13.46 0.65
CA ASP A 160 -23.69 -12.38 1.58
C ASP A 160 -24.09 -12.90 2.96
N ALA A 161 -23.34 -12.50 3.98
CA ALA A 161 -23.62 -12.87 5.36
C ALA A 161 -24.87 -12.13 5.90
N PRO A 162 -25.71 -12.77 6.72
CA PRO A 162 -26.85 -12.12 7.36
C PRO A 162 -26.42 -10.92 8.24
N ALA A 163 -27.24 -9.86 8.29
CA ALA A 163 -26.91 -8.60 8.98
C ALA A 163 -26.49 -8.74 10.47
N ASN A 164 -26.92 -9.81 11.14
CA ASN A 164 -26.66 -10.06 12.57
C ASN A 164 -25.58 -11.14 12.83
N SER A 165 -24.71 -11.43 11.86
CA SER A 165 -23.67 -12.46 11.98
C SER A 165 -22.25 -11.93 12.13
N VAL A 166 -22.05 -10.65 12.46
CA VAL A 166 -20.70 -10.06 12.63
C VAL A 166 -19.86 -10.91 13.59
N GLY A 167 -18.64 -11.27 13.18
CA GLY A 167 -17.77 -12.15 13.96
C GLY A 167 -18.00 -13.64 13.70
N ARG A 168 -19.16 -14.06 13.18
CA ARG A 168 -19.47 -15.46 12.87
C ARG A 168 -19.03 -15.81 11.46
N PRO A 169 -18.42 -16.99 11.24
CA PRO A 169 -18.13 -17.46 9.89
C PRO A 169 -19.44 -17.68 9.11
N TYR A 170 -19.40 -17.55 7.79
CA TYR A 170 -20.55 -17.76 6.92
C TYR A 170 -20.11 -18.34 5.58
N VAL A 171 -20.87 -19.30 5.05
CA VAL A 171 -20.79 -19.79 3.67
C VAL A 171 -22.21 -20.16 3.21
N GLY A 172 -22.74 -19.42 2.24
CA GLY A 172 -24.11 -19.48 1.72
C GLY A 172 -24.37 -20.63 0.76
N GLY A 173 -23.99 -21.85 1.13
CA GLY A 173 -24.34 -23.07 0.41
C GLY A 173 -23.22 -23.70 -0.42
N ARG A 174 -23.55 -24.82 -1.09
CA ARG A 174 -22.59 -25.73 -1.75
C ARG A 174 -21.82 -25.13 -2.95
N LYS A 175 -22.38 -24.09 -3.57
CA LYS A 175 -21.74 -23.35 -4.68
C LYS A 175 -20.78 -22.25 -4.21
N ARG A 176 -20.60 -22.11 -2.90
CA ARG A 176 -19.72 -21.12 -2.26
C ARG A 176 -18.57 -21.82 -1.55
N VAL A 177 -17.48 -21.10 -1.33
CA VAL A 177 -16.28 -21.62 -0.64
C VAL A 177 -16.06 -20.86 0.65
N ALA A 178 -15.40 -21.48 1.63
CA ALA A 178 -14.86 -20.74 2.77
C ALA A 178 -13.74 -19.82 2.28
N ALA A 179 -13.73 -18.55 2.72
CA ALA A 179 -12.69 -17.58 2.41
C ALA A 179 -11.72 -17.42 3.58
N CYS A 180 -10.50 -17.00 3.27
CA CYS A 180 -9.40 -16.76 4.20
C CYS A 180 -8.85 -15.35 4.05
N ALA A 181 -9.10 -14.46 5.01
CA ALA A 181 -8.49 -13.13 5.02
C ALA A 181 -7.01 -13.23 5.42
N MET A 182 -6.11 -12.73 4.57
CA MET A 182 -4.66 -12.87 4.82
C MET A 182 -3.79 -11.74 4.26
N ASN A 183 -2.53 -11.61 4.66
CA ASN A 183 -1.93 -12.27 5.82
C ASN A 183 -1.98 -11.34 7.04
N TYR A 184 -2.61 -11.81 8.11
CA TYR A 184 -2.89 -11.04 9.31
C TYR A 184 -1.63 -10.96 10.19
N VAL A 185 -1.04 -9.80 10.45
CA VAL A 185 -1.33 -8.47 9.88
C VAL A 185 -0.02 -7.69 9.71
N GLY A 186 -0.01 -6.73 8.79
CA GLY A 186 1.12 -5.83 8.58
C GLY A 186 2.12 -6.28 7.52
N GLY A 187 1.91 -7.42 6.85
CA GLY A 187 2.84 -7.96 5.85
C GLY A 187 3.13 -7.02 4.66
N GLY A 188 2.22 -6.11 4.32
CA GLY A 188 2.46 -5.10 3.27
C GLY A 188 3.29 -3.90 3.70
N GLY A 189 3.69 -3.81 4.98
CA GLY A 189 4.49 -2.72 5.55
C GLY A 189 5.87 -3.14 6.03
N THR A 190 6.39 -4.26 5.54
CA THR A 190 7.70 -4.77 5.98
C THR A 190 8.82 -3.81 5.61
N PHE A 191 9.84 -3.75 6.47
CA PHE A 191 11.00 -2.91 6.27
C PHE A 191 11.67 -3.23 4.93
N MET A 192 11.93 -2.18 4.15
CA MET A 192 12.47 -2.23 2.80
C MET A 192 11.60 -2.95 1.75
N GLY A 193 10.35 -3.29 2.10
CA GLY A 193 9.54 -4.18 1.28
C GLY A 193 10.14 -5.58 1.17
N ILE A 194 10.93 -6.04 2.14
CA ILE A 194 11.47 -7.41 2.14
C ILE A 194 10.39 -8.35 2.65
N ASP A 195 10.11 -9.42 1.89
CA ASP A 195 9.10 -10.40 2.25
C ASP A 195 9.41 -11.03 3.63
N GLN A 196 8.36 -11.23 4.45
CA GLN A 196 8.44 -11.86 5.78
C GLN A 196 9.28 -11.12 6.84
N ASN A 197 9.82 -9.94 6.51
CA ASN A 197 10.66 -9.15 7.41
C ASN A 197 9.85 -8.48 8.53
N ASN A 198 10.47 -7.64 9.34
CA ASN A 198 9.81 -6.88 10.39
C ASN A 198 9.03 -5.68 9.82
N THR A 199 7.78 -5.52 10.26
CA THR A 199 6.98 -4.31 10.06
C THR A 199 7.20 -3.40 11.27
N VAL A 200 7.95 -2.32 11.06
CA VAL A 200 8.33 -1.35 12.10
C VAL A 200 7.35 -0.19 12.03
N ILE A 201 6.36 -0.18 12.93
CA ILE A 201 5.31 0.82 12.95
C ILE A 201 4.68 0.88 14.35
N ASP A 202 4.27 2.06 14.77
CA ASP A 202 3.53 2.22 16.02
C ASP A 202 2.14 1.58 15.95
N THR A 203 1.48 1.48 17.11
CA THR A 203 0.14 0.87 17.21
C THR A 203 -0.88 1.66 16.40
N HIS A 204 -0.79 3.00 16.38
CA HIS A 204 -1.71 3.82 15.62
C HIS A 204 -1.59 3.55 14.12
N GLY A 205 -0.38 3.48 13.58
CA GLY A 205 -0.11 3.15 12.19
C GLY A 205 -0.57 1.74 11.82
N LEU A 206 -0.29 0.72 12.64
CA LEU A 206 -0.80 -0.63 12.40
C LEU A 206 -2.34 -0.65 12.34
N MET A 207 -3.00 0.01 13.29
CA MET A 207 -4.46 0.00 13.43
C MET A 207 -5.17 0.88 12.41
N SER A 208 -4.53 1.94 11.91
CA SER A 208 -5.10 2.86 10.91
C SER A 208 -4.83 2.44 9.47
N ILE A 209 -3.72 1.74 9.21
CA ILE A 209 -3.31 1.32 7.85
C ILE A 209 -3.61 -0.16 7.63
N HIS A 210 -3.07 -1.06 8.45
CA HIS A 210 -3.04 -2.49 8.12
C HIS A 210 -4.22 -3.28 8.67
N MET A 211 -4.82 -2.84 9.78
CA MET A 211 -5.95 -3.51 10.43
C MET A 211 -7.32 -3.31 9.75
N PRO A 212 -7.67 -2.14 9.18
CA PRO A 212 -9.05 -1.88 8.76
C PRO A 212 -9.65 -2.87 7.74
N PRO A 213 -8.92 -3.38 6.73
CA PRO A 213 -9.47 -4.41 5.83
C PRO A 213 -9.93 -5.69 6.56
N TYR A 214 -9.24 -6.09 7.61
CA TYR A 214 -9.59 -7.28 8.40
C TYR A 214 -10.84 -7.10 9.25
N TYR A 215 -11.06 -5.90 9.78
CA TYR A 215 -12.32 -5.56 10.43
C TYR A 215 -13.50 -5.67 9.46
N ASN A 216 -13.33 -5.16 8.23
CA ASN A 216 -14.33 -5.30 7.16
C ASN A 216 -14.55 -6.78 6.75
N ALA A 217 -13.50 -7.61 6.76
CA ALA A 217 -13.63 -9.05 6.52
C ALA A 217 -14.51 -9.75 7.56
N ILE A 218 -14.38 -9.37 8.84
CA ILE A 218 -15.20 -9.89 9.95
C ILE A 218 -16.68 -9.50 9.79
N ILE A 219 -16.96 -8.26 9.38
CA ILE A 219 -18.33 -7.81 9.09
C ILE A 219 -18.97 -8.66 8.00
N ARG A 220 -18.18 -9.07 7.00
CA ARG A 220 -18.62 -9.92 5.88
C ARG A 220 -18.68 -11.41 6.21
N GLY A 221 -18.43 -11.80 7.46
CA GLY A 221 -18.52 -13.17 7.93
C GLY A 221 -17.41 -14.09 7.40
N VAL A 222 -16.20 -13.57 7.18
CA VAL A 222 -15.05 -14.37 6.72
C VAL A 222 -14.86 -15.62 7.60
N SER A 223 -14.61 -16.76 6.97
CA SER A 223 -14.55 -18.05 7.66
C SER A 223 -13.23 -18.32 8.37
N SER A 224 -12.12 -17.83 7.81
CA SER A 224 -10.80 -18.01 8.41
C SER A 224 -9.88 -16.80 8.25
N PHE A 225 -8.81 -16.80 9.05
CA PHE A 225 -7.70 -15.86 8.96
C PHE A 225 -6.38 -16.61 8.85
N MET A 226 -5.53 -16.25 7.90
CA MET A 226 -4.16 -16.78 7.83
C MET A 226 -3.17 -15.76 8.41
N ILE A 227 -2.33 -16.23 9.32
CA ILE A 227 -1.34 -15.39 10.00
C ILE A 227 -0.15 -15.12 9.09
N SER A 228 0.40 -13.90 9.14
CA SER A 228 1.55 -13.50 8.33
C SER A 228 2.88 -13.98 8.88
N PHE A 229 3.86 -14.20 8.00
CA PHE A 229 5.25 -14.54 8.41
C PHE A 229 6.00 -13.38 9.07
N ASN A 230 5.56 -12.13 8.83
CA ASN A 230 6.25 -10.94 9.31
C ASN A 230 6.31 -10.88 10.85
N SER A 231 7.20 -10.03 11.34
CA SER A 231 7.12 -9.54 12.72
C SER A 231 6.43 -8.19 12.76
N TRP A 232 5.82 -7.84 13.89
CA TRP A 232 5.46 -6.46 14.21
C TRP A 232 6.31 -6.00 15.40
N ASN A 233 7.14 -4.99 15.18
CA ASN A 233 8.09 -4.47 16.16
C ASN A 233 8.89 -5.59 16.87
N GLY A 234 9.42 -6.53 16.07
CA GLY A 234 10.24 -7.65 16.55
C GLY A 234 9.46 -8.89 17.00
N VAL A 235 8.16 -8.79 17.26
CA VAL A 235 7.33 -9.94 17.67
C VAL A 235 6.80 -10.68 16.44
N LYS A 236 7.14 -11.95 16.30
CA LYS A 236 6.62 -12.81 15.23
C LYS A 236 5.09 -12.90 15.29
N MET A 237 4.43 -12.66 14.17
CA MET A 237 2.97 -12.69 14.10
C MET A 237 2.39 -14.05 14.50
N HIS A 238 3.03 -15.17 14.13
CA HIS A 238 2.62 -16.51 14.56
C HIS A 238 2.72 -16.76 16.08
N ALA A 239 3.48 -15.95 16.82
CA ALA A 239 3.58 -16.02 18.29
C ALA A 239 2.86 -14.85 18.99
N ASN A 240 2.13 -14.01 18.25
CA ASN A 240 1.57 -12.76 18.78
C ASN A 240 0.18 -12.98 19.42
N HIS A 241 0.17 -13.37 20.70
CA HIS A 241 -1.06 -13.59 21.46
C HIS A 241 -1.97 -12.36 21.49
N PHE A 242 -1.39 -11.16 21.64
CA PHE A 242 -2.14 -9.92 21.70
C PHE A 242 -2.98 -9.70 20.44
N LEU A 243 -2.39 -9.85 19.25
CA LEU A 243 -3.11 -9.63 17.99
C LEU A 243 -4.06 -10.78 17.63
N ILE A 244 -3.69 -12.03 17.92
CA ILE A 244 -4.48 -13.20 17.55
C ILE A 244 -5.63 -13.44 18.53
N THR A 245 -5.32 -13.53 19.82
CA THR A 245 -6.31 -13.87 20.84
C THR A 245 -6.99 -12.63 21.39
N ASP A 246 -6.24 -11.68 21.94
CA ASP A 246 -6.84 -10.54 22.65
C ASP A 246 -7.56 -9.59 21.70
N PHE A 247 -7.00 -9.36 20.52
CA PHE A 247 -7.59 -8.47 19.53
C PHE A 247 -8.57 -9.20 18.59
N LEU A 248 -8.09 -10.11 17.74
CA LEU A 248 -8.95 -10.74 16.72
C LEU A 248 -10.07 -11.58 17.34
N LYS A 249 -9.75 -12.55 18.21
CA LYS A 249 -10.76 -13.45 18.79
C LYS A 249 -11.61 -12.75 19.86
N ASN A 250 -10.99 -11.99 20.77
CA ASN A 250 -11.66 -11.46 21.95
C ASN A 250 -12.25 -10.07 21.73
N LYS A 251 -11.52 -9.13 21.13
CA LYS A 251 -12.02 -7.77 20.88
C LYS A 251 -12.93 -7.68 19.65
N LEU A 252 -12.49 -8.21 18.51
CA LEU A 252 -13.29 -8.21 17.27
C LEU A 252 -14.32 -9.36 17.21
N LYS A 253 -14.36 -10.21 18.25
CA LYS A 253 -15.30 -11.31 18.40
C LYS A 253 -15.28 -12.29 17.22
N PHE A 254 -14.13 -12.49 16.59
CA PHE A 254 -14.00 -13.48 15.54
C PHE A 254 -14.26 -14.91 16.08
N ARG A 255 -15.09 -15.67 15.36
CA ARG A 255 -15.57 -17.02 15.71
C ARG A 255 -15.26 -18.06 14.65
N GLY A 256 -14.65 -17.69 13.51
CA GLY A 256 -14.02 -18.66 12.62
C GLY A 256 -12.73 -19.21 13.22
N PHE A 257 -11.93 -19.87 12.38
CA PHE A 257 -10.63 -20.42 12.78
C PHE A 257 -9.46 -19.61 12.22
N VAL A 258 -8.34 -19.61 12.94
CA VAL A 258 -7.06 -19.02 12.57
C VAL A 258 -6.13 -20.12 12.08
N ILE A 259 -5.57 -19.97 10.89
CA ILE A 259 -4.62 -20.91 10.29
C ILE A 259 -3.23 -20.28 10.21
N SER A 260 -2.17 -21.08 10.42
CA SER A 260 -0.81 -20.62 10.10
C SER A 260 -0.61 -20.54 8.59
N ASP A 261 0.23 -19.62 8.13
CA ASP A 261 0.89 -19.78 6.82
C ASP A 261 1.80 -21.04 6.78
N TRP A 262 2.28 -21.38 5.59
CA TRP A 262 3.11 -22.54 5.28
C TRP A 262 4.37 -22.60 6.14
N GLN A 263 4.46 -23.59 7.04
CA GLN A 263 5.56 -23.71 8.01
C GLN A 263 5.76 -22.42 8.83
N GLY A 264 4.69 -21.67 9.08
CA GLY A 264 4.79 -20.37 9.74
C GLY A 264 5.24 -20.47 11.21
N ILE A 265 4.85 -21.53 11.91
CA ILE A 265 5.31 -21.76 13.28
C ILE A 265 6.80 -22.18 13.31
N ASP A 266 7.29 -22.88 12.29
CA ASP A 266 8.69 -23.23 12.15
C ASP A 266 9.56 -21.96 12.07
N ARG A 267 9.04 -20.91 11.42
CA ARG A 267 9.71 -19.61 11.23
C ARG A 267 9.56 -18.66 12.43
N ILE A 268 9.04 -19.13 13.57
CA ILE A 268 9.12 -18.41 14.84
C ILE A 268 10.57 -18.34 15.32
N THR A 269 11.34 -19.42 15.14
CA THR A 269 12.77 -19.49 15.48
C THR A 269 13.64 -19.06 14.31
N SER A 270 14.89 -18.68 14.61
CA SER A 270 15.92 -18.38 13.62
C SER A 270 17.21 -19.11 14.03
N PRO A 271 17.62 -20.19 13.33
CA PRO A 271 17.03 -20.70 12.09
C PRO A 271 15.63 -21.32 12.26
N PRO A 272 14.83 -21.42 11.17
CA PRO A 272 13.53 -22.07 11.24
C PRO A 272 13.63 -23.51 11.75
N HIS A 273 12.64 -23.94 12.55
CA HIS A 273 12.51 -25.30 13.08
C HIS A 273 13.57 -25.71 14.14
N GLU A 274 14.33 -24.76 14.69
CA GLU A 274 15.39 -25.06 15.69
C GLU A 274 14.83 -25.65 17.01
N ASN A 275 13.66 -25.19 17.45
CA ASN A 275 12.98 -25.71 18.64
C ASN A 275 11.48 -25.87 18.35
N TYR A 276 11.14 -26.93 17.61
CA TYR A 276 9.79 -27.14 17.10
C TYR A 276 8.71 -27.33 18.19
N PRO A 277 8.95 -28.07 19.29
CA PRO A 277 7.99 -28.10 20.40
C PRO A 277 7.69 -26.72 20.98
N ASN A 278 8.70 -25.85 21.11
CA ASN A 278 8.48 -24.47 21.54
C ASN A 278 7.71 -23.65 20.49
N SER A 279 7.98 -23.83 19.20
CA SER A 279 7.19 -23.22 18.12
C SER A 279 5.71 -23.64 18.17
N ILE A 280 5.42 -24.91 18.46
CA ILE A 280 4.05 -25.41 18.64
C ILE A 280 3.40 -24.74 19.86
N ALA A 281 4.10 -24.73 20.99
CA ALA A 281 3.61 -24.11 22.23
C ALA A 281 3.31 -22.62 22.04
N LEU A 282 4.21 -21.86 21.41
CA LEU A 282 4.03 -20.44 21.11
C LEU A 282 2.91 -20.20 20.10
N GLY A 283 2.84 -20.97 19.01
CA GLY A 283 1.84 -20.79 17.96
C GLY A 283 0.42 -21.10 18.42
N ILE A 284 0.21 -22.27 19.04
CA ILE A 284 -1.10 -22.68 19.56
C ILE A 284 -1.48 -21.84 20.78
N GLY A 285 -0.49 -21.56 21.64
CA GLY A 285 -0.65 -20.68 22.80
C GLY A 285 -1.08 -19.27 22.40
N ALA A 286 -0.50 -18.70 21.33
CA ALA A 286 -0.89 -17.39 20.80
C ALA A 286 -2.33 -17.35 20.29
N GLY A 287 -2.90 -18.49 19.91
CA GLY A 287 -4.30 -18.58 19.48
C GLY A 287 -4.51 -19.18 18.10
N ILE A 288 -3.50 -19.76 17.44
CA ILE A 288 -3.69 -20.43 16.15
C ILE A 288 -4.53 -21.70 16.35
N ASP A 289 -5.45 -21.98 15.42
CA ASP A 289 -6.40 -23.09 15.50
C ASP A 289 -6.02 -24.26 14.60
N MET A 290 -5.47 -23.97 13.43
CA MET A 290 -5.04 -24.96 12.43
C MET A 290 -3.60 -24.68 11.98
N ILE A 291 -2.75 -25.71 11.95
CA ILE A 291 -1.33 -25.58 11.58
C ILE A 291 -1.09 -26.17 10.19
N MET A 292 -0.49 -25.38 9.31
CA MET A 292 -0.04 -25.79 7.98
C MET A 292 1.38 -26.37 8.05
N VAL A 293 1.50 -27.67 8.37
CA VAL A 293 2.75 -28.37 8.73
C VAL A 293 3.72 -28.62 7.56
N PRO A 294 3.32 -28.55 6.29
CA PRO A 294 2.50 -29.49 5.51
C PRO A 294 3.15 -30.86 5.21
N TYR A 295 4.34 -31.16 5.75
CA TYR A 295 5.05 -32.41 5.44
C TYR A 295 5.17 -33.35 6.64
N ASN A 296 5.80 -32.92 7.74
CA ASN A 296 6.12 -33.79 8.89
C ASN A 296 4.99 -33.80 9.94
N TYR A 297 3.79 -34.24 9.52
CA TYR A 297 2.61 -34.24 10.41
C TYR A 297 2.75 -35.18 11.62
N THR A 298 3.54 -36.26 11.51
CA THR A 298 3.77 -37.20 12.62
C THR A 298 4.52 -36.56 13.77
N GLU A 299 5.54 -35.76 13.48
CA GLU A 299 6.29 -34.98 14.48
C GLU A 299 5.37 -33.96 15.16
N PHE A 300 4.64 -33.16 14.37
CA PHE A 300 3.71 -32.18 14.90
C PHE A 300 2.66 -32.81 15.84
N ILE A 301 2.05 -33.93 15.47
CA ILE A 301 1.05 -34.61 16.29
C ILE A 301 1.68 -35.15 17.57
N GLY A 302 2.86 -35.78 17.48
CA GLY A 302 3.57 -36.31 18.64
C GLY A 302 3.95 -35.22 19.65
N ASP A 303 4.53 -34.12 19.17
CA ASP A 303 4.95 -32.99 19.99
C ASP A 303 3.75 -32.27 20.61
N LEU A 304 2.70 -31.99 19.84
CA LEU A 304 1.47 -31.38 20.35
C LEU A 304 0.84 -32.25 21.44
N THR A 305 0.76 -33.57 21.22
CA THR A 305 0.24 -34.51 22.23
C THR A 305 1.08 -34.43 23.50
N SER A 306 2.40 -34.45 23.39
CA SER A 306 3.30 -34.33 24.55
C SER A 306 3.11 -33.01 25.30
N LEU A 307 2.94 -31.89 24.61
CA LEU A 307 2.72 -30.58 25.21
C LEU A 307 1.39 -30.50 25.97
N VAL A 308 0.36 -31.19 25.48
CA VAL A 308 -0.95 -31.29 26.16
C VAL A 308 -0.87 -32.19 27.39
N GLU A 309 -0.24 -33.37 27.27
CA GLU A 309 -0.02 -34.30 28.39
C GLU A 309 0.79 -33.66 29.53
N LYS A 310 1.76 -32.81 29.18
CA LYS A 310 2.56 -32.03 30.14
C LYS A 310 1.86 -30.77 30.66
N ASN A 311 0.61 -30.52 30.24
CA ASN A 311 -0.19 -29.35 30.60
C ASN A 311 0.48 -28.00 30.23
N ILE A 312 1.38 -28.00 29.24
CA ILE A 312 1.96 -26.77 28.67
C ILE A 312 0.93 -26.09 27.77
N ILE A 313 0.19 -26.87 26.98
CA ILE A 313 -0.99 -26.41 26.26
C ILE A 313 -2.22 -26.98 27.00
N PRO A 314 -3.08 -26.14 27.60
CA PRO A 314 -4.25 -26.63 28.30
C PRO A 314 -5.27 -27.21 27.33
N MET A 315 -5.99 -28.25 27.73
CA MET A 315 -7.07 -28.86 26.93
C MET A 315 -8.12 -27.85 26.48
N SER A 316 -8.40 -26.81 27.28
CA SER A 316 -9.32 -25.72 26.90
C SER A 316 -8.88 -24.97 25.63
N ARG A 317 -7.57 -24.88 25.36
CA ARG A 317 -7.04 -24.28 24.13
C ARG A 317 -7.29 -25.19 22.93
N ILE A 318 -7.11 -26.50 23.11
CA ILE A 318 -7.42 -27.52 22.09
C ILE A 318 -8.92 -27.51 21.77
N ASP A 319 -9.77 -27.46 22.79
CA ASP A 319 -11.24 -27.41 22.62
C ASP A 319 -11.70 -26.14 21.89
N ASP A 320 -11.11 -24.97 22.18
CA ASP A 320 -11.38 -23.73 21.42
C ASP A 320 -10.97 -23.87 19.94
N ALA A 321 -9.78 -24.41 19.67
CA ALA A 321 -9.29 -24.62 18.30
C ALA A 321 -10.21 -25.55 17.50
N VAL A 322 -10.50 -26.73 18.06
CA VAL A 322 -11.37 -27.74 17.44
C VAL A 322 -12.78 -27.20 17.26
N SER A 323 -13.34 -26.50 18.25
CA SER A 323 -14.68 -25.89 18.16
C SER A 323 -14.79 -24.89 17.01
N ARG A 324 -13.74 -24.12 16.73
CA ARG A 324 -13.71 -23.16 15.61
C ARG A 324 -13.62 -23.85 14.25
N ILE A 325 -12.77 -24.87 14.13
CA ILE A 325 -12.64 -25.67 12.91
C ILE A 325 -13.97 -26.36 12.59
N LEU A 326 -14.56 -27.05 13.58
CA LEU A 326 -15.85 -27.73 13.41
C LEU A 326 -16.97 -26.74 13.09
N ARG A 327 -17.00 -25.57 13.75
CA ARG A 327 -17.99 -24.52 13.45
C ARG A 327 -17.98 -24.13 11.98
N VAL A 328 -16.81 -23.91 11.38
CA VAL A 328 -16.73 -23.57 9.96
C VAL A 328 -17.21 -24.72 9.08
N LYS A 329 -16.77 -25.96 9.36
CA LYS A 329 -17.19 -27.17 8.61
C LYS A 329 -18.70 -27.39 8.65
N PHE A 330 -19.34 -27.23 9.80
CA PHE A 330 -20.79 -27.31 9.93
C PHE A 330 -21.48 -26.12 9.23
N THR A 331 -21.01 -24.90 9.44
CA THR A 331 -21.62 -23.69 8.86
C THR A 331 -21.64 -23.73 7.33
N MET A 332 -20.61 -24.32 6.72
CA MET A 332 -20.53 -24.44 5.27
C MET A 332 -21.21 -25.69 4.68
N GLY A 333 -21.86 -26.49 5.51
CA GLY A 333 -22.59 -27.69 5.09
C GLY A 333 -21.68 -28.86 4.67
N LEU A 334 -20.45 -28.92 5.16
CA LEU A 334 -19.47 -29.93 4.74
C LEU A 334 -19.79 -31.32 5.30
N PHE A 335 -20.54 -31.41 6.41
CA PHE A 335 -21.05 -32.67 6.94
C PHE A 335 -22.21 -33.19 6.11
N GLU A 336 -23.09 -32.31 5.62
CA GLU A 336 -24.25 -32.65 4.81
C GLU A 336 -23.87 -32.93 3.34
N SER A 337 -22.80 -32.31 2.85
CA SER A 337 -22.34 -32.44 1.47
C SER A 337 -20.80 -32.48 1.41
N PRO A 338 -20.20 -33.61 1.82
CA PRO A 338 -18.75 -33.73 1.91
C PRO A 338 -18.06 -33.87 0.55
N PHE A 339 -18.76 -34.36 -0.47
CA PHE A 339 -18.21 -34.65 -1.80
C PHE A 339 -18.39 -33.51 -2.80
N SER A 340 -17.63 -33.57 -3.87
CA SER A 340 -17.74 -32.70 -5.05
C SER A 340 -19.15 -32.75 -5.65
N ASP A 341 -19.50 -31.69 -6.40
CA ASP A 341 -20.80 -31.57 -7.07
C ASP A 341 -20.61 -31.69 -8.59
N PRO A 342 -20.96 -32.84 -9.20
CA PRO A 342 -20.79 -33.05 -10.64
C PRO A 342 -21.56 -32.05 -11.50
N SER A 343 -22.60 -31.40 -10.98
CA SER A 343 -23.34 -30.37 -11.72
C SER A 343 -22.51 -29.11 -12.01
N LEU A 344 -21.38 -28.93 -11.32
CA LEU A 344 -20.47 -27.81 -11.50
C LEU A 344 -19.33 -28.10 -12.50
N ALA A 345 -19.20 -29.32 -13.03
CA ALA A 345 -18.11 -29.67 -13.95
C ALA A 345 -17.99 -28.72 -15.16
N GLY A 346 -19.12 -28.21 -15.65
CA GLY A 346 -19.17 -27.26 -16.76
C GLY A 346 -18.82 -25.80 -16.42
N GLU A 347 -18.55 -25.47 -15.15
CA GLU A 347 -18.25 -24.09 -14.72
C GLU A 347 -16.85 -23.62 -15.13
N LEU A 348 -15.90 -24.53 -15.33
CA LEU A 348 -14.51 -24.18 -15.56
C LEU A 348 -14.31 -23.43 -16.88
N GLY A 349 -13.84 -22.18 -16.83
CA GLY A 349 -13.41 -21.44 -18.00
C GLY A 349 -14.55 -21.04 -18.95
N LYS A 350 -15.79 -20.96 -18.46
CA LYS A 350 -16.98 -20.53 -19.21
C LYS A 350 -16.77 -19.20 -19.92
N GLN A 351 -17.43 -19.02 -21.06
CA GLN A 351 -17.27 -17.82 -21.87
C GLN A 351 -17.76 -16.57 -21.13
N GLU A 352 -18.84 -16.67 -20.35
CA GLU A 352 -19.36 -15.57 -19.53
C GLU A 352 -18.36 -15.12 -18.45
N TYR A 353 -17.53 -16.06 -17.95
CA TYR A 353 -16.50 -15.78 -16.95
C TYR A 353 -15.30 -15.09 -17.58
N ARG A 354 -14.93 -15.52 -18.79
CA ARG A 354 -13.91 -14.84 -19.61
C ARG A 354 -14.35 -13.44 -20.02
N GLU A 355 -15.64 -13.22 -20.29
CA GLU A 355 -16.17 -11.89 -20.55
C GLU A 355 -16.09 -10.98 -19.32
N LEU A 356 -16.38 -11.50 -18.13
CA LEU A 356 -16.16 -10.78 -16.87
C LEU A 356 -14.67 -10.47 -16.64
N ALA A 357 -13.77 -11.41 -16.93
CA ALA A 357 -12.33 -11.20 -16.82
C ALA A 357 -11.84 -10.15 -17.83
N ARG A 358 -12.33 -10.18 -19.08
CA ARG A 358 -12.10 -9.13 -20.09
C ARG A 358 -12.59 -7.77 -19.61
N GLU A 359 -13.77 -7.70 -18.99
CA GLU A 359 -14.27 -6.47 -18.35
C GLU A 359 -13.32 -5.97 -17.26
N ALA A 360 -12.86 -6.87 -16.39
CA ALA A 360 -11.94 -6.52 -15.32
C ALA A 360 -10.60 -5.99 -15.89
N VAL A 361 -10.08 -6.62 -16.95
CA VAL A 361 -8.88 -6.15 -17.66
C VAL A 361 -9.10 -4.73 -18.14
N ARG A 362 -10.09 -4.46 -18.99
CA ARG A 362 -10.28 -3.11 -19.58
C ARG A 362 -10.45 -2.02 -18.51
N ARG A 363 -11.14 -2.33 -17.40
CA ARG A 363 -11.39 -1.38 -16.30
C ARG A 363 -10.19 -1.19 -15.37
N SER A 364 -9.24 -2.12 -15.36
CA SER A 364 -8.01 -2.04 -14.55
C SER A 364 -6.92 -1.20 -15.20
N LEU A 365 -6.94 -1.05 -16.53
CA LEU A 365 -5.89 -0.36 -17.27
C LEU A 365 -5.85 1.14 -16.96
N VAL A 366 -4.64 1.64 -16.73
CA VAL A 366 -4.41 3.06 -16.40
C VAL A 366 -3.62 3.71 -17.53
N LEU A 367 -4.19 4.75 -18.13
CA LEU A 367 -3.51 5.56 -19.14
C LEU A 367 -2.64 6.63 -18.46
N LEU A 368 -1.32 6.45 -18.55
CA LEU A 368 -0.34 7.33 -17.88
C LEU A 368 0.18 8.45 -18.79
N LYS A 369 0.16 8.23 -20.10
CA LYS A 369 0.55 9.22 -21.11
C LYS A 369 -0.27 9.00 -22.39
N ASN A 370 -0.71 10.07 -23.05
CA ASN A 370 -1.41 10.00 -24.33
C ASN A 370 -1.12 11.22 -25.24
N GLY A 371 0.07 11.24 -25.84
CA GLY A 371 0.56 12.30 -26.71
C GLY A 371 1.81 12.99 -26.16
N LYS A 372 2.61 13.60 -27.07
CA LYS A 372 3.73 14.51 -26.70
C LYS A 372 3.26 15.89 -26.27
N SER A 373 2.04 16.27 -26.68
CA SER A 373 1.32 17.47 -26.25
C SER A 373 -0.07 17.06 -25.80
N THR A 374 -0.65 17.77 -24.83
CA THR A 374 -2.01 17.56 -24.33
C THR A 374 -3.10 17.77 -25.38
N HIS A 375 -2.77 18.31 -26.56
CA HIS A 375 -3.71 18.69 -27.61
C HIS A 375 -3.86 17.66 -28.74
N VAL A 376 -2.95 16.68 -28.84
CA VAL A 376 -2.97 15.66 -29.90
C VAL A 376 -2.78 14.27 -29.29
N PRO A 377 -3.87 13.57 -28.92
CA PRO A 377 -3.77 12.22 -28.37
C PRO A 377 -3.37 11.20 -29.43
N LEU A 378 -2.68 10.13 -29.02
CA LEU A 378 -2.41 8.97 -29.87
C LEU A 378 -3.53 7.92 -29.77
N LEU A 379 -4.03 7.69 -28.56
CA LEU A 379 -5.12 6.77 -28.27
C LEU A 379 -6.48 7.50 -28.32
N PRO A 380 -7.52 6.87 -28.90
CA PRO A 380 -7.54 5.51 -29.42
C PRO A 380 -6.84 5.35 -30.78
N LEU A 381 -6.24 4.18 -31.01
CA LEU A 381 -5.61 3.82 -32.28
C LEU A 381 -6.66 3.53 -33.36
N PRO A 382 -6.41 3.87 -34.63
CA PRO A 382 -7.33 3.52 -35.71
C PRO A 382 -7.31 2.00 -35.94
N LYS A 383 -8.50 1.40 -36.17
CA LYS A 383 -8.63 -0.03 -36.48
C LYS A 383 -8.33 -0.41 -37.94
N LYS A 384 -8.21 0.57 -38.84
CA LYS A 384 -7.96 0.38 -40.28
C LYS A 384 -6.60 0.94 -40.74
N PRO A 385 -5.48 0.64 -40.04
CA PRO A 385 -4.16 1.01 -40.55
C PRO A 385 -3.77 0.08 -41.70
N ARG A 386 -2.84 0.52 -42.53
CA ARG A 386 -2.25 -0.30 -43.59
C ARG A 386 -1.28 -1.33 -42.99
N LYS A 387 -0.38 -0.88 -42.10
CA LYS A 387 0.69 -1.72 -41.54
C LYS A 387 1.07 -1.26 -40.13
N ILE A 388 1.12 -2.18 -39.18
CA ILE A 388 1.49 -1.90 -37.78
C ILE A 388 2.59 -2.83 -37.29
N LEU A 389 3.36 -2.36 -36.31
CA LEU A 389 4.34 -3.17 -35.59
C LEU A 389 3.84 -3.48 -34.18
N VAL A 390 3.88 -4.75 -33.79
CA VAL A 390 3.70 -5.18 -32.40
C VAL A 390 5.00 -5.80 -31.92
N ALA A 391 5.54 -5.32 -30.80
CA ALA A 391 6.85 -5.74 -30.29
C ALA A 391 6.89 -5.90 -28.77
N GLY A 392 7.99 -6.44 -28.26
CA GLY A 392 8.28 -6.62 -26.84
C GLY A 392 7.89 -7.99 -26.29
N SER A 393 8.62 -8.41 -25.26
CA SER A 393 8.56 -9.75 -24.63
C SER A 393 7.20 -10.12 -24.04
N HIS A 394 6.31 -9.15 -23.82
CA HIS A 394 4.99 -9.38 -23.22
C HIS A 394 3.85 -9.33 -24.25
N ALA A 395 4.15 -9.04 -25.52
CA ALA A 395 3.11 -8.95 -26.54
C ALA A 395 2.47 -10.32 -26.84
N HIS A 396 3.25 -11.41 -26.85
CA HIS A 396 2.75 -12.75 -27.18
C HIS A 396 3.14 -13.81 -26.14
N ASN A 397 2.96 -13.48 -24.86
CA ASN A 397 3.28 -14.38 -23.76
C ASN A 397 2.18 -14.38 -22.70
N LEU A 398 1.32 -15.41 -22.73
CA LEU A 398 0.18 -15.58 -21.84
C LEU A 398 0.61 -15.72 -20.38
N GLY A 399 1.68 -16.48 -20.13
CA GLY A 399 2.22 -16.65 -18.78
C GLY A 399 2.68 -15.33 -18.15
N TYR A 400 3.36 -14.47 -18.94
CA TYR A 400 3.84 -13.17 -18.45
C TYR A 400 2.69 -12.20 -18.12
N GLN A 401 1.61 -12.17 -18.90
CA GLN A 401 0.44 -11.35 -18.56
C GLN A 401 -0.38 -11.89 -17.38
N CYS A 402 -0.26 -13.19 -17.04
CA CYS A 402 -0.92 -13.76 -15.88
C CYS A 402 -0.14 -13.52 -14.57
N GLY A 403 1.19 -13.56 -14.62
CA GLY A 403 2.05 -13.32 -13.45
C GLY A 403 2.22 -14.55 -12.54
N GLY A 404 2.62 -14.32 -11.29
CA GLY A 404 2.75 -15.38 -10.28
C GLY A 404 1.39 -15.96 -9.88
N TRP A 405 1.39 -17.08 -9.15
CA TRP A 405 0.17 -17.80 -8.76
C TRP A 405 -0.70 -18.18 -9.97
N SER A 406 -0.09 -18.63 -11.06
CA SER A 406 -0.78 -19.02 -12.31
C SER A 406 -0.28 -20.39 -12.75
N ILE A 407 -1.08 -21.43 -12.49
CA ILE A 407 -0.76 -22.86 -12.60
C ILE A 407 0.36 -23.31 -11.65
N ASP A 408 1.50 -22.64 -11.70
CA ASP A 408 2.65 -22.82 -10.81
C ASP A 408 2.79 -21.63 -9.84
N TRP A 409 3.48 -21.87 -8.73
CA TRP A 409 3.71 -20.87 -7.67
C TRP A 409 4.34 -19.57 -8.18
N GLN A 410 5.45 -19.67 -8.91
CA GLN A 410 6.14 -18.52 -9.49
C GLN A 410 5.50 -18.07 -10.82
N GLY A 411 4.45 -18.74 -11.30
CA GLY A 411 3.97 -18.63 -12.68
C GLY A 411 4.93 -19.26 -13.68
N GLY A 412 4.73 -19.00 -14.96
CA GLY A 412 5.54 -19.56 -16.03
C GLY A 412 5.55 -18.70 -17.29
N SER A 413 6.41 -19.02 -18.25
CA SER A 413 6.48 -18.34 -19.54
C SER A 413 5.75 -19.10 -20.65
N GLY A 414 5.37 -18.38 -21.70
CA GLY A 414 4.82 -18.94 -22.92
C GLY A 414 3.29 -19.08 -22.91
N ASN A 415 2.79 -19.66 -24.00
CA ASN A 415 1.35 -19.69 -24.33
C ASN A 415 0.67 -21.04 -24.05
N ASN A 416 1.43 -22.00 -23.51
CA ASN A 416 1.00 -23.38 -23.26
C ASN A 416 0.70 -23.66 -21.77
N LEU A 417 0.77 -22.63 -20.92
CA LEU A 417 0.56 -22.71 -19.47
C LEU A 417 -0.92 -22.98 -19.14
N THR A 418 -1.82 -22.19 -19.73
CA THR A 418 -3.28 -22.32 -19.63
C THR A 418 -3.93 -21.85 -20.94
N THR A 419 -5.24 -21.65 -20.97
CA THR A 419 -5.98 -21.13 -22.13
C THR A 419 -6.39 -19.67 -21.93
N GLY A 420 -6.09 -18.83 -22.91
CA GLY A 420 -6.45 -17.41 -22.91
C GLY A 420 -6.04 -16.72 -24.21
N THR A 421 -6.20 -15.40 -24.24
CA THR A 421 -5.88 -14.54 -25.38
C THR A 421 -4.70 -13.65 -25.04
N THR A 422 -3.61 -13.74 -25.81
CA THR A 422 -2.46 -12.83 -25.65
C THR A 422 -2.77 -11.42 -26.18
N ILE A 423 -2.02 -10.40 -25.74
CA ILE A 423 -2.14 -9.02 -26.25
C ILE A 423 -1.99 -8.97 -27.78
N LEU A 424 -1.03 -9.70 -28.37
CA LEU A 424 -0.84 -9.78 -29.82
C LEU A 424 -2.06 -10.42 -30.51
N SER A 425 -2.58 -11.53 -29.97
CA SER A 425 -3.77 -12.19 -30.51
C SER A 425 -4.97 -11.26 -30.48
N ALA A 426 -5.15 -10.52 -29.40
CA ALA A 426 -6.21 -9.53 -29.24
C ALA A 426 -6.10 -8.37 -30.23
N ILE A 427 -4.88 -7.84 -30.44
CA ILE A 427 -4.63 -6.79 -31.43
C ILE A 427 -4.96 -7.28 -32.84
N LYS A 428 -4.51 -8.48 -33.21
CA LYS A 428 -4.84 -9.10 -34.51
C LYS A 428 -6.34 -9.27 -34.73
N ALA A 429 -7.08 -9.60 -33.67
CA ALA A 429 -8.54 -9.75 -33.73
C ALA A 429 -9.29 -8.41 -33.81
N ALA A 430 -8.70 -7.32 -33.30
CA ALA A 430 -9.35 -6.01 -33.22
C ALA A 430 -9.19 -5.14 -34.48
N VAL A 431 -8.10 -5.31 -35.23
CA VAL A 431 -7.84 -4.54 -36.47
C VAL A 431 -8.57 -5.11 -37.68
N ASP A 432 -8.72 -4.32 -38.75
CA ASP A 432 -9.28 -4.76 -40.03
C ASP A 432 -8.48 -5.93 -40.59
N HIS A 433 -9.17 -6.93 -41.14
CA HIS A 433 -8.55 -8.12 -41.72
C HIS A 433 -7.52 -7.84 -42.83
N ARG A 434 -7.53 -6.63 -43.43
CA ARG A 434 -6.54 -6.20 -44.43
C ARG A 434 -5.30 -5.53 -43.84
N THR A 435 -5.31 -5.21 -42.55
CA THR A 435 -4.16 -4.63 -41.85
C THR A 435 -3.02 -5.65 -41.80
N GLN A 436 -1.82 -5.25 -42.25
CA GLN A 436 -0.62 -6.05 -42.06
C GLN A 436 -0.09 -5.87 -40.62
N VAL A 437 -0.21 -6.90 -39.79
CA VAL A 437 0.36 -6.92 -38.43
C VAL A 437 1.73 -7.61 -38.45
N VAL A 438 2.80 -6.83 -38.34
CA VAL A 438 4.17 -7.35 -38.17
C VAL A 438 4.43 -7.55 -36.68
N TYR A 439 4.81 -8.76 -36.29
CA TYR A 439 5.23 -9.07 -34.93
C TYR A 439 6.72 -9.39 -34.89
N SER A 440 7.44 -8.74 -33.97
CA SER A 440 8.82 -9.08 -33.64
C SER A 440 9.07 -8.76 -32.18
N GLU A 441 9.44 -9.75 -31.38
CA GLU A 441 9.67 -9.58 -29.93
C GLU A 441 10.77 -8.55 -29.66
N GLU A 442 11.90 -8.71 -30.37
CA GLU A 442 13.05 -7.80 -30.36
C GLU A 442 13.39 -7.41 -31.82
N PRO A 443 12.78 -6.36 -32.36
CA PRO A 443 12.95 -5.99 -33.77
C PRO A 443 14.38 -5.49 -34.05
N ASP A 444 15.01 -6.09 -35.06
CA ASP A 444 16.30 -5.68 -35.58
C ASP A 444 16.19 -4.50 -36.57
N SER A 445 17.34 -4.03 -37.08
CA SER A 445 17.38 -2.93 -38.05
C SER A 445 16.65 -3.23 -39.35
N SER A 446 16.52 -4.49 -39.76
CA SER A 446 15.81 -4.87 -40.97
C SER A 446 14.30 -4.67 -40.80
N VAL A 447 13.74 -5.10 -39.66
CA VAL A 447 12.30 -4.93 -39.34
C VAL A 447 11.96 -3.44 -39.18
N LEU A 448 12.84 -2.67 -38.55
CA LEU A 448 12.64 -1.24 -38.30
C LEU A 448 12.79 -0.41 -39.59
N SER A 449 13.72 -0.75 -40.48
CA SER A 449 13.96 -0.01 -41.73
C SER A 449 12.98 -0.41 -42.84
N ALA A 450 12.41 -1.61 -42.79
CA ALA A 450 11.49 -2.14 -43.81
C ALA A 450 10.02 -1.66 -43.68
N GLY A 451 9.72 -0.68 -42.82
CA GLY A 451 8.33 -0.32 -42.55
C GLY A 451 8.06 1.16 -42.33
N GLU A 452 7.31 1.76 -43.25
CA GLU A 452 6.41 2.88 -42.94
C GLU A 452 5.22 2.31 -42.13
N TYR A 453 5.43 2.09 -40.83
CA TYR A 453 4.37 1.66 -39.90
C TYR A 453 3.49 2.84 -39.52
N ASP A 454 2.17 2.66 -39.57
CA ASP A 454 1.20 3.70 -39.16
C ASP A 454 1.34 4.02 -37.66
N TYR A 455 1.61 3.00 -36.85
CA TYR A 455 2.00 3.09 -35.44
C TYR A 455 2.59 1.76 -34.96
N ALA A 456 3.18 1.78 -33.76
CA ALA A 456 3.68 0.62 -33.07
C ALA A 456 3.05 0.44 -31.67
N VAL A 457 2.89 -0.82 -31.26
CA VAL A 457 2.51 -1.22 -29.89
C VAL A 457 3.62 -2.06 -29.30
N VAL A 458 4.22 -1.59 -28.20
CA VAL A 458 5.32 -2.26 -27.49
C VAL A 458 4.81 -2.74 -26.13
N ALA A 459 4.79 -4.05 -25.88
CA ALA A 459 4.43 -4.63 -24.59
C ALA A 459 5.66 -5.21 -23.88
N VAL A 460 6.04 -4.62 -22.76
CA VAL A 460 7.23 -4.97 -21.94
C VAL A 460 6.86 -5.01 -20.47
N GLY A 461 7.69 -5.61 -19.61
CA GLY A 461 7.27 -5.85 -18.25
C GLY A 461 8.18 -6.77 -17.44
N GLU A 462 7.69 -7.19 -16.27
CA GLU A 462 8.36 -8.16 -15.41
C GLU A 462 7.94 -9.59 -15.78
N ALA A 463 8.90 -10.52 -15.79
CA ALA A 463 8.57 -11.94 -15.79
C ALA A 463 7.79 -12.31 -14.51
N PRO A 464 7.00 -13.40 -14.50
CA PRO A 464 6.28 -13.86 -13.31
C PRO A 464 7.18 -14.08 -12.09
N TYR A 465 6.67 -13.71 -10.91
CA TYR A 465 7.31 -13.90 -9.62
C TYR A 465 6.26 -14.02 -8.51
N ALA A 466 6.65 -14.61 -7.38
CA ALA A 466 5.87 -14.62 -6.15
C ALA A 466 6.80 -14.58 -4.93
N GLU A 467 6.32 -13.95 -3.85
CA GLU A 467 7.01 -13.91 -2.55
C GLU A 467 8.41 -13.30 -2.63
N ALA A 468 9.32 -13.73 -1.74
CA ALA A 468 10.70 -13.25 -1.69
C ALA A 468 11.46 -13.32 -3.03
N ALA A 469 11.09 -14.24 -3.94
CA ALA A 469 11.70 -14.30 -5.27
C ALA A 469 11.37 -13.08 -6.15
N GLY A 470 10.29 -12.36 -5.81
CA GLY A 470 9.89 -11.12 -6.44
C GLY A 470 10.43 -9.85 -5.78
N ASP A 471 11.10 -9.95 -4.63
CA ASP A 471 11.65 -8.76 -3.96
C ASP A 471 12.67 -8.09 -4.89
N ASN A 472 12.51 -6.80 -5.14
CA ASN A 472 13.33 -6.09 -6.12
C ASN A 472 13.62 -4.67 -5.64
N LEU A 473 14.89 -4.42 -5.31
CA LEU A 473 15.37 -3.13 -4.82
C LEU A 473 15.54 -2.07 -5.92
N ASN A 474 15.49 -2.45 -7.20
CA ASN A 474 15.79 -1.55 -8.33
C ASN A 474 14.53 -1.08 -9.07
N LEU A 475 13.50 -1.93 -9.15
CA LEU A 475 12.21 -1.67 -9.84
C LEU A 475 12.34 -1.08 -11.25
N THR A 476 13.35 -1.50 -12.02
CA THR A 476 13.52 -1.11 -13.42
C THR A 476 12.81 -2.07 -14.37
N ILE A 477 12.50 -1.60 -15.58
CA ILE A 477 12.01 -2.49 -16.65
C ILE A 477 13.14 -3.47 -17.03
N PRO A 478 12.94 -4.78 -16.93
CA PRO A 478 13.95 -5.77 -17.31
C PRO A 478 14.33 -5.69 -18.79
N VAL A 479 15.59 -6.02 -19.10
CA VAL A 479 16.03 -6.25 -20.48
C VAL A 479 15.27 -7.43 -21.10
N PRO A 480 14.90 -7.37 -22.39
CA PRO A 480 15.26 -6.38 -23.40
C PRO A 480 14.34 -5.13 -23.44
N GLY A 481 13.40 -4.97 -22.49
CA GLY A 481 12.36 -3.93 -22.55
C GLY A 481 12.86 -2.51 -22.87
N PRO A 482 13.88 -1.98 -22.15
CA PRO A 482 14.50 -0.69 -22.45
C PRO A 482 14.98 -0.51 -23.88
N SER A 483 15.68 -1.50 -24.45
CA SER A 483 16.24 -1.39 -25.81
C SER A 483 15.12 -1.44 -26.85
N VAL A 484 14.11 -2.29 -26.66
CA VAL A 484 12.94 -2.39 -27.56
C VAL A 484 12.14 -1.08 -27.55
N ILE A 485 11.89 -0.48 -26.39
CA ILE A 485 11.21 0.82 -26.31
C ILE A 485 11.99 1.88 -27.11
N GLN A 486 13.31 1.97 -26.87
CA GLN A 486 14.14 3.00 -27.49
C GLN A 486 14.29 2.81 -29.00
N SER A 487 14.37 1.58 -29.49
CA SER A 487 14.53 1.29 -30.92
C SER A 487 13.22 1.51 -31.67
N VAL A 488 12.10 0.98 -31.16
CA VAL A 488 10.80 1.04 -31.82
C VAL A 488 10.20 2.44 -31.78
N CYS A 489 10.18 3.07 -30.60
CA CYS A 489 9.48 4.34 -30.44
C CYS A 489 10.20 5.55 -31.09
N LYS A 490 11.41 5.35 -31.62
CA LYS A 490 12.10 6.36 -32.45
C LYS A 490 11.66 6.33 -33.92
N VAL A 491 11.09 5.21 -34.38
CA VAL A 491 10.81 4.98 -35.80
C VAL A 491 9.38 5.39 -36.20
N THR A 492 8.41 5.22 -35.31
CA THR A 492 7.01 5.60 -35.54
C THR A 492 6.32 5.98 -34.24
N LYS A 493 5.06 6.44 -34.32
CA LYS A 493 4.23 6.72 -33.15
C LYS A 493 4.06 5.45 -32.32
N CYS A 494 4.31 5.53 -31.02
CA CYS A 494 4.51 4.36 -30.18
C CYS A 494 3.64 4.37 -28.92
N VAL A 495 2.83 3.33 -28.75
CA VAL A 495 2.16 3.02 -27.48
C VAL A 495 2.99 1.99 -26.73
N VAL A 496 3.41 2.29 -25.50
CA VAL A 496 4.05 1.33 -24.61
C VAL A 496 3.05 0.83 -23.58
N ILE A 497 2.95 -0.49 -23.44
CA ILE A 497 2.18 -1.19 -22.42
C ILE A 497 3.18 -1.80 -21.45
N VAL A 498 3.13 -1.38 -20.19
CA VAL A 498 3.95 -1.95 -19.12
C VAL A 498 3.12 -2.99 -18.38
N VAL A 499 3.45 -4.27 -18.56
CA VAL A 499 2.82 -5.39 -17.88
C VAL A 499 3.61 -5.69 -16.60
N SER A 500 3.08 -5.30 -15.44
CA SER A 500 3.82 -5.44 -14.18
C SER A 500 2.91 -5.61 -12.98
N GLY A 501 3.48 -6.18 -11.91
CA GLY A 501 2.80 -6.33 -10.62
C GLY A 501 2.89 -5.09 -9.72
N ARG A 502 3.59 -4.06 -10.17
CA ARG A 502 3.96 -2.86 -9.39
C ARG A 502 4.46 -1.75 -10.32
N PRO A 503 4.50 -0.49 -9.85
CA PRO A 503 5.12 0.59 -10.62
C PRO A 503 6.60 0.28 -10.90
N LEU A 504 7.08 0.65 -12.09
CA LEU A 504 8.48 0.52 -12.50
C LEU A 504 9.05 1.89 -12.91
N VAL A 505 10.37 2.03 -12.86
CA VAL A 505 11.07 3.22 -13.34
C VAL A 505 10.90 3.35 -14.86
N VAL A 506 10.10 4.34 -15.27
CA VAL A 506 9.83 4.65 -16.69
C VAL A 506 10.44 5.97 -17.17
N GLU A 507 10.83 6.86 -16.23
CA GLU A 507 11.30 8.23 -16.52
C GLU A 507 12.32 8.31 -17.66
N PRO A 508 13.37 7.44 -17.73
CA PRO A 508 14.39 7.54 -18.78
C PRO A 508 13.85 7.32 -20.21
N TYR A 509 12.66 6.74 -20.34
CA TYR A 509 12.06 6.35 -21.61
C TYR A 509 10.84 7.19 -21.98
N LEU A 510 10.28 7.96 -21.04
CA LEU A 510 9.05 8.74 -21.23
C LEU A 510 9.11 9.69 -22.43
N GLY A 511 10.28 10.27 -22.72
CA GLY A 511 10.47 11.16 -23.87
C GLY A 511 10.30 10.48 -25.23
N ALA A 512 10.59 9.17 -25.31
CA ALA A 512 10.47 8.39 -26.54
C ALA A 512 9.05 7.89 -26.80
N MET A 513 8.27 7.62 -25.75
CA MET A 513 6.91 7.08 -25.85
C MET A 513 5.91 8.15 -26.27
N ASP A 514 4.96 7.85 -27.14
CA ASP A 514 3.83 8.75 -27.40
C ASP A 514 2.68 8.48 -26.45
N ALA A 515 2.41 7.21 -26.13
CA ALA A 515 1.46 6.83 -25.07
C ALA A 515 2.04 5.76 -24.16
N LEU A 516 1.59 5.75 -22.90
CA LEU A 516 2.00 4.80 -21.87
C LEU A 516 0.78 4.27 -21.13
N VAL A 517 0.63 2.95 -21.09
CA VAL A 517 -0.45 2.23 -20.41
C VAL A 517 0.15 1.30 -19.36
N ALA A 518 -0.37 1.36 -18.13
CA ALA A 518 -0.07 0.36 -17.10
C ALA A 518 -1.08 -0.79 -17.20
N ALA A 519 -0.57 -2.01 -17.37
CA ALA A 519 -1.31 -3.25 -17.42
C ALA A 519 -0.96 -4.14 -16.22
N TRP A 520 -1.82 -4.10 -15.21
CA TRP A 520 -1.61 -4.74 -13.91
C TRP A 520 -1.88 -6.25 -13.94
N LEU A 521 -0.96 -7.01 -14.54
CA LEU A 521 -1.04 -8.47 -14.74
C LEU A 521 -2.46 -8.92 -15.20
N PRO A 522 -2.85 -8.64 -16.46
CA PRO A 522 -4.21 -8.80 -16.98
C PRO A 522 -4.87 -10.19 -16.82
N GLY A 523 -4.15 -11.25 -16.51
CA GLY A 523 -4.70 -12.60 -16.49
C GLY A 523 -4.92 -13.15 -17.91
N THR A 524 -5.93 -13.99 -18.12
CA THR A 524 -6.08 -14.74 -19.38
C THR A 524 -6.65 -13.91 -20.54
N GLU A 525 -7.18 -12.72 -20.29
CA GLU A 525 -8.04 -12.01 -21.26
C GLU A 525 -7.40 -10.75 -21.84
N GLY A 526 -6.35 -10.92 -22.65
CA GLY A 526 -5.65 -9.84 -23.34
C GLY A 526 -6.54 -9.01 -24.29
N GLN A 527 -7.73 -9.51 -24.63
CA GLN A 527 -8.73 -8.76 -25.40
C GLN A 527 -9.17 -7.47 -24.69
N GLY A 528 -9.23 -7.46 -23.35
CA GLY A 528 -9.56 -6.24 -22.60
C GLY A 528 -8.53 -5.13 -22.77
N VAL A 529 -7.28 -5.48 -23.14
CA VAL A 529 -6.24 -4.50 -23.49
C VAL A 529 -6.54 -3.86 -24.84
N ALA A 530 -6.85 -4.67 -25.86
CA ALA A 530 -7.19 -4.17 -27.18
C ALA A 530 -8.45 -3.27 -27.16
N ASP A 531 -9.46 -3.62 -26.36
CA ASP A 531 -10.71 -2.87 -26.21
C ASP A 531 -10.51 -1.37 -25.95
N VAL A 532 -9.60 -1.02 -25.04
CA VAL A 532 -9.32 0.38 -24.70
C VAL A 532 -8.29 1.03 -25.62
N LEU A 533 -7.38 0.23 -26.20
CA LEU A 533 -6.40 0.75 -27.15
C LEU A 533 -7.06 1.25 -28.44
N PHE A 534 -8.10 0.56 -28.89
CA PHE A 534 -8.81 0.86 -30.14
C PHE A 534 -10.11 1.67 -29.93
N GLY A 535 -10.41 2.07 -28.69
CA GLY A 535 -11.54 2.95 -28.38
C GLY A 535 -12.91 2.28 -28.42
N ASP A 536 -12.99 0.95 -28.31
CA ASP A 536 -14.27 0.27 -28.06
C ASP A 536 -14.80 0.61 -26.66
N TYR A 537 -13.87 0.87 -25.74
CA TYR A 537 -14.13 1.32 -24.38
C TYR A 537 -13.12 2.40 -23.97
N GLY A 538 -13.49 3.25 -23.00
CA GLY A 538 -12.59 4.24 -22.43
C GLY A 538 -11.72 3.67 -21.29
N PHE A 539 -10.57 4.31 -21.03
CA PHE A 539 -9.77 4.03 -19.84
C PHE A 539 -10.46 4.57 -18.59
N THR A 540 -10.78 3.69 -17.64
CA THR A 540 -11.41 4.07 -16.35
C THR A 540 -10.53 3.77 -15.14
N GLY A 541 -9.44 3.02 -15.32
CA GLY A 541 -8.57 2.61 -14.23
C GLY A 541 -7.88 3.79 -13.56
N ARG A 542 -7.66 3.69 -12.25
CA ARG A 542 -6.92 4.65 -11.44
C ARG A 542 -5.72 3.98 -10.79
N LEU A 543 -4.60 4.70 -10.66
CA LEU A 543 -3.40 4.18 -10.02
C LEU A 543 -3.72 3.57 -8.62
N PRO A 544 -3.47 2.28 -8.40
CA PRO A 544 -3.64 1.63 -7.10
C PRO A 544 -2.47 1.92 -6.14
N LEU A 545 -1.32 2.27 -6.71
CA LEU A 545 -0.11 2.71 -6.02
C LEU A 545 0.46 3.97 -6.67
N THR A 546 1.18 4.76 -5.88
CA THR A 546 1.94 5.92 -6.36
C THR A 546 3.01 5.47 -7.37
N TRP A 547 3.05 6.11 -8.54
CA TRP A 547 4.07 5.84 -9.55
C TRP A 547 5.29 6.74 -9.31
N PHE A 548 6.40 6.15 -8.87
CA PHE A 548 7.63 6.88 -8.54
C PHE A 548 8.47 7.20 -9.79
N ARG A 549 9.21 8.31 -9.73
CA ARG A 549 10.12 8.75 -10.80
C ARG A 549 11.42 7.95 -10.84
N SER A 550 11.97 7.61 -9.67
CA SER A 550 13.21 6.84 -9.51
C SER A 550 13.19 6.03 -8.21
N VAL A 551 14.05 5.03 -8.10
CA VAL A 551 14.31 4.31 -6.84
C VAL A 551 15.64 4.79 -6.27
N ASN A 552 15.63 5.28 -5.03
CA ASN A 552 16.85 5.63 -4.31
C ASN A 552 16.96 4.78 -3.03
N LEU A 553 17.90 3.84 -3.02
CA LEU A 553 18.17 2.97 -1.87
C LEU A 553 18.97 3.66 -0.76
N ALA A 554 19.53 4.86 -1.01
CA ALA A 554 20.25 5.63 0.01
C ALA A 554 19.36 6.00 1.20
N ASN A 555 18.03 6.02 1.02
CA ASN A 555 17.08 6.25 2.10
C ASN A 555 16.97 5.06 3.09
N TYR A 556 17.50 3.88 2.76
CA TYR A 556 17.38 2.66 3.57
C TYR A 556 18.73 2.06 4.02
N LEU A 557 19.84 2.44 3.39
CA LEU A 557 21.17 1.84 3.63
C LEU A 557 22.08 2.66 4.57
N SER A 558 21.54 3.43 5.50
CA SER A 558 22.37 4.10 6.49
C SER A 558 21.81 3.90 7.91
N PRO A 559 22.51 3.16 8.79
CA PRO A 559 22.48 3.48 10.20
C PRO A 559 23.27 4.78 10.35
N HIS A 560 22.58 5.92 10.38
CA HIS A 560 23.13 7.25 10.62
C HIS A 560 24.21 7.73 9.64
N THR A 561 24.05 8.97 9.18
CA THR A 561 25.04 9.79 8.43
C THR A 561 25.23 9.49 6.93
N ALA A 562 24.33 10.03 6.08
CA ALA A 562 24.72 10.64 4.80
C ALA A 562 23.62 11.58 4.30
N LEU A 563 23.96 12.85 4.07
CA LEU A 563 23.05 13.88 3.55
C LEU A 563 22.60 13.55 2.11
N HIS A 564 21.29 13.37 1.90
CA HIS A 564 20.63 13.80 0.67
C HIS A 564 19.83 15.06 1.01
N THR A 565 20.29 16.21 0.51
CA THR A 565 19.62 17.49 0.70
C THR A 565 18.31 17.52 -0.07
N THR A 566 17.20 17.68 0.65
CA THR A 566 15.95 18.22 0.06
C THR A 566 16.31 19.49 -0.70
N SER A 567 15.79 19.67 -1.93
CA SER A 567 16.00 20.93 -2.64
C SER A 567 15.44 22.08 -1.79
N GLY A 568 16.30 23.03 -1.47
CA GLY A 568 16.01 24.13 -0.56
C GLY A 568 17.13 25.16 -0.61
N THR A 569 16.87 26.32 -0.03
CA THR A 569 17.83 27.42 0.06
C THR A 569 18.47 27.38 1.44
N THR A 570 19.80 27.27 1.53
CA THR A 570 20.50 27.39 2.83
C THR A 570 20.45 28.84 3.32
N ILE A 571 20.62 29.06 4.63
CA ILE A 571 20.71 30.41 5.21
C ILE A 571 21.82 31.22 4.52
N LEU A 572 22.97 30.60 4.23
CA LEU A 572 24.08 31.25 3.51
C LEU A 572 23.69 31.66 2.08
N SER A 573 23.06 30.75 1.32
CA SER A 573 22.64 31.09 -0.05
C SER A 573 21.56 32.17 -0.07
N ALA A 574 20.64 32.16 0.91
CA ALA A 574 19.62 33.18 1.06
C ALA A 574 20.22 34.55 1.39
N ILE A 575 21.19 34.61 2.31
CA ILE A 575 21.92 35.84 2.63
C ILE A 575 22.60 36.38 1.37
N LYS A 576 23.33 35.53 0.62
CA LYS A 576 23.97 35.92 -0.64
C LYS A 576 22.99 36.43 -1.69
N ALA A 577 21.78 35.89 -1.73
CA ALA A 577 20.73 36.32 -2.65
C ALA A 577 20.03 37.63 -2.21
N THR A 578 20.10 37.98 -0.92
CA THR A 578 19.37 39.12 -0.34
C THR A 578 20.21 40.39 -0.30
N VAL A 579 21.52 40.28 -0.05
CA VAL A 579 22.42 41.45 -0.02
C VAL A 579 22.69 41.99 -1.43
N ASP A 580 23.10 43.26 -1.52
CA ASP A 580 23.47 43.87 -2.79
C ASP A 580 24.60 43.05 -3.46
N PRO A 581 24.56 42.80 -4.79
CA PRO A 581 25.59 42.02 -5.49
C PRO A 581 27.03 42.55 -5.34
N ALA A 582 27.21 43.84 -5.00
CA ALA A 582 28.52 44.42 -4.70
C ALA A 582 29.02 44.12 -3.28
N THR A 583 28.17 43.55 -2.41
CA THR A 583 28.51 43.19 -1.03
C THR A 583 29.41 41.95 -1.02
N GLN A 584 30.57 42.05 -0.37
CA GLN A 584 31.47 40.91 -0.22
C GLN A 584 30.99 39.99 0.91
N VAL A 585 30.53 38.79 0.57
CA VAL A 585 30.12 37.77 1.56
C VAL A 585 31.22 36.72 1.71
N ILE A 586 31.96 36.77 2.82
CA ILE A 586 32.97 35.78 3.20
C ILE A 586 32.33 34.74 4.12
N TYR A 587 32.55 33.45 3.82
CA TYR A 587 32.07 32.34 4.64
C TYR A 587 33.25 31.54 5.18
N SER A 588 33.24 31.29 6.48
CA SER A 588 34.14 30.36 7.16
C SER A 588 33.33 29.58 8.18
N GLU A 589 33.44 28.25 8.13
CA GLU A 589 32.66 27.36 8.99
C GLU A 589 33.16 27.39 10.45
N ASN A 590 34.49 27.46 10.63
CA ASN A 590 35.16 27.50 11.93
C ASN A 590 36.28 28.54 11.92
N PRO A 591 35.94 29.84 11.94
CA PRO A 591 36.93 30.90 11.81
C PRO A 591 37.82 31.02 13.06
N ASP A 592 39.12 31.25 12.85
CA ASP A 592 40.07 31.60 13.91
C ASP A 592 39.90 33.07 14.33
N ALA A 593 39.98 33.35 15.63
CA ALA A 593 39.77 34.69 16.18
C ALA A 593 40.78 35.72 15.63
N GLY A 594 42.01 35.32 15.33
CA GLY A 594 43.04 36.20 14.77
C GLY A 594 42.76 36.61 13.32
N VAL A 595 42.10 35.75 12.54
CA VAL A 595 41.67 36.05 11.16
C VAL A 595 40.48 37.00 11.17
N VAL A 596 39.51 36.79 12.07
CA VAL A 596 38.33 37.67 12.16
C VAL A 596 38.70 39.06 12.69
N ALA A 597 39.69 39.16 13.59
CA ALA A 597 40.17 40.43 14.13
C ALA A 597 41.10 41.20 13.17
N GLY A 598 41.76 40.53 12.23
CA GLY A 598 42.69 41.12 11.26
C GLY A 598 42.02 41.80 10.07
N ASP A 599 40.79 41.38 9.73
CA ASP A 599 40.00 41.90 8.61
C ASP A 599 38.89 42.84 9.11
N LYS A 600 38.65 43.96 8.41
CA LYS A 600 37.56 44.89 8.75
C LYS A 600 36.23 44.41 8.15
N TYR A 601 35.45 43.65 8.91
CA TYR A 601 34.07 43.28 8.59
C TYR A 601 33.06 44.29 9.16
N ASP A 602 32.01 44.64 8.42
CA ASP A 602 30.94 45.52 8.93
C ASP A 602 30.10 44.87 10.05
N TYR A 603 29.83 43.57 9.92
CA TYR A 603 29.18 42.70 10.91
C TYR A 603 29.33 41.23 10.50
N ALA A 604 29.04 40.32 11.43
CA ALA A 604 29.04 38.88 11.23
C ALA A 604 27.66 38.26 11.54
N ILE A 605 27.31 37.21 10.80
CA ILE A 605 26.14 36.36 11.06
C ILE A 605 26.67 34.96 11.41
N VAL A 606 26.43 34.51 12.64
CA VAL A 606 26.89 33.22 13.16
C VAL A 606 25.69 32.27 13.26
N ALA A 607 25.61 31.29 12.35
CA ALA A 607 24.58 30.26 12.37
C ALA A 607 25.12 28.99 13.04
N VAL A 608 24.57 28.60 14.20
CA VAL A 608 24.98 27.42 14.98
C VAL A 608 23.75 26.67 15.49
N GLY A 609 23.88 25.41 15.91
CA GLY A 609 22.70 24.62 16.25
C GLY A 609 22.93 23.16 16.62
N GLU A 610 21.84 22.45 16.88
CA GLU A 610 21.86 21.00 17.05
C GLU A 610 21.95 20.29 15.69
N ALA A 611 22.63 19.15 15.65
CA ALA A 611 22.47 18.21 14.54
C ALA A 611 21.05 17.60 14.55
N PRO A 612 20.53 17.07 13.43
CA PRO A 612 19.23 16.41 13.41
C PRO A 612 19.17 15.20 14.36
N TYR A 613 18.06 15.06 15.08
CA TYR A 613 17.75 13.92 15.96
C TYR A 613 16.26 13.57 15.90
N ALA A 614 15.91 12.34 16.29
CA ALA A 614 14.54 11.88 16.46
C ALA A 614 14.47 10.78 17.51
N GLU A 615 13.37 10.72 18.25
CA GLU A 615 13.11 9.70 19.29
C GLU A 615 14.24 9.62 20.34
N GLU A 616 14.64 8.43 20.77
CA GLU A 616 15.63 8.20 21.85
C GLU A 616 17.00 8.81 21.56
N LEU A 617 17.34 9.08 20.30
CA LEU A 617 18.59 9.73 19.91
C LEU A 617 18.59 11.25 20.20
N GLY A 618 17.42 11.82 20.45
CA GLY A 618 17.26 13.21 20.84
C GLY A 618 17.45 13.45 22.34
N ASP A 619 17.49 12.40 23.16
CA ASP A 619 17.57 12.55 24.61
C ASP A 619 18.91 13.16 25.02
N ASN A 620 18.85 14.32 25.67
CA ASN A 620 20.03 15.09 26.05
C ASN A 620 19.79 15.78 27.39
N LEU A 621 20.53 15.37 28.42
CA LEU A 621 20.39 15.89 29.77
C LEU A 621 21.10 17.25 29.97
N ASN A 622 22.02 17.60 29.09
CA ASN A 622 22.87 18.79 29.24
C ASN A 622 22.34 19.99 28.44
N LEU A 623 21.58 19.74 27.36
CA LEU A 623 20.96 20.76 26.50
C LEU A 623 21.88 21.94 26.12
N THR A 624 23.16 21.69 25.89
CA THR A 624 24.14 22.71 25.48
C THR A 624 24.25 22.79 23.95
N ILE A 625 24.67 23.95 23.43
CA ILE A 625 25.01 24.08 22.00
C ILE A 625 26.19 23.14 21.69
N PRO A 626 26.08 22.21 20.72
CA PRO A 626 27.18 21.31 20.38
C PRO A 626 28.44 22.05 19.90
N ALA A 627 29.62 21.50 20.20
CA ALA A 627 30.87 21.97 19.62
C ALA A 627 30.88 21.74 18.10
N PRO A 628 31.45 22.65 17.28
CA PRO A 628 32.23 23.83 17.66
C PRO A 628 31.41 25.12 17.89
N GLY A 629 30.08 25.06 18.01
CA GLY A 629 29.21 26.25 18.03
C GLY A 629 29.54 27.27 19.14
N GLN A 630 29.82 26.80 20.35
CA GLN A 630 30.18 27.65 21.48
C GLN A 630 31.47 28.44 21.23
N SER A 631 32.52 27.78 20.72
CA SER A 631 33.79 28.42 20.40
C SER A 631 33.67 29.40 19.23
N VAL A 632 32.84 29.09 18.23
CA VAL A 632 32.62 30.00 17.09
C VAL A 632 31.95 31.30 17.54
N ILE A 633 30.91 31.22 18.40
CA ILE A 633 30.27 32.42 18.98
C ILE A 633 31.31 33.27 19.72
N GLN A 634 32.12 32.65 20.58
CA GLN A 634 33.10 33.38 21.37
C GLN A 634 34.23 33.99 20.53
N SER A 635 34.70 33.30 19.49
CA SER A 635 35.77 33.78 18.61
C SER A 635 35.32 34.93 17.72
N VAL A 636 34.08 34.90 17.23
CA VAL A 636 33.55 35.91 16.29
C VAL A 636 32.95 37.09 17.05
N CYS A 637 32.02 36.84 17.96
CA CYS A 637 31.22 37.92 18.55
C CYS A 637 31.99 38.79 19.56
N LYS A 638 33.19 38.36 20.01
CA LYS A 638 34.07 39.19 20.86
C LYS A 638 34.83 40.26 20.08
N VAL A 639 34.99 40.11 18.77
CA VAL A 639 35.90 40.95 17.96
C VAL A 639 35.19 41.73 16.85
N THR A 640 33.93 41.41 16.53
CA THR A 640 33.10 42.14 15.57
C THR A 640 31.63 42.11 15.96
N LYS A 641 30.82 43.03 15.42
CA LYS A 641 29.37 43.05 15.62
C LYS A 641 28.74 41.76 15.12
N CYS A 642 27.94 41.10 15.92
CA CYS A 642 27.57 39.70 15.70
C CYS A 642 26.09 39.43 15.92
N VAL A 643 25.44 38.86 14.90
CA VAL A 643 24.09 38.29 15.01
C VAL A 643 24.20 36.77 15.07
N VAL A 644 23.73 36.17 16.15
CA VAL A 644 23.70 34.70 16.30
C VAL A 644 22.32 34.16 15.90
N VAL A 645 22.31 33.24 14.95
CA VAL A 645 21.11 32.50 14.51
C VAL A 645 21.21 31.06 15.03
N LEU A 646 20.40 30.72 16.02
CA LEU A 646 20.37 29.39 16.63
C LEU A 646 19.34 28.49 15.91
N VAL A 647 19.80 27.38 15.36
CA VAL A 647 18.98 26.33 14.74
C VAL A 647 18.86 25.15 15.72
N SER A 648 17.71 24.97 16.36
CA SER A 648 17.53 23.92 17.37
C SER A 648 16.08 23.41 17.41
N GLY A 649 15.90 22.16 17.84
CA GLY A 649 14.56 21.60 18.04
C GLY A 649 13.90 22.04 19.36
N ARG A 650 14.68 22.67 20.25
CA ARG A 650 14.32 23.01 21.63
C ARG A 650 15.19 24.14 22.19
N PRO A 651 14.83 24.75 23.34
CA PRO A 651 15.71 25.69 24.05
C PRO A 651 17.02 25.00 24.49
N LEU A 652 18.14 25.72 24.35
CA LEU A 652 19.47 25.28 24.78
C LEU A 652 20.08 26.27 25.78
N VAL A 653 21.12 25.85 26.50
CA VAL A 653 21.92 26.74 27.36
C VAL A 653 22.59 27.81 26.50
N VAL A 654 22.15 29.06 26.65
CA VAL A 654 22.69 30.23 25.93
C VAL A 654 23.18 31.35 26.84
N GLU A 655 22.77 31.37 28.11
CA GLU A 655 23.11 32.41 29.09
C GLU A 655 24.61 32.78 29.12
N PRO A 656 25.56 31.83 29.10
CA PRO A 656 27.00 32.15 29.16
C PRO A 656 27.53 32.97 27.98
N TYR A 657 26.80 32.99 26.86
CA TYR A 657 27.24 33.64 25.62
C TYR A 657 26.41 34.86 25.25
N LEU A 658 25.21 35.03 25.81
CA LEU A 658 24.29 36.12 25.44
C LEU A 658 24.95 37.51 25.55
N GLY A 659 25.75 37.74 26.58
CA GLY A 659 26.45 39.02 26.79
C GLY A 659 27.51 39.35 25.73
N THR A 660 27.89 38.40 24.88
CA THR A 660 28.83 38.60 23.77
C THR A 660 28.13 38.80 22.43
N MET A 661 26.81 38.60 22.34
CA MET A 661 26.05 38.70 21.09
C MET A 661 25.40 40.09 20.98
N ASP A 662 25.51 40.77 19.83
CA ASP A 662 24.76 42.01 19.60
C ASP A 662 23.28 41.74 19.31
N ALA A 663 22.98 40.60 18.68
CA ALA A 663 21.62 40.11 18.49
C ALA A 663 21.56 38.58 18.50
N PHE A 664 20.44 38.03 18.97
CA PHE A 664 20.19 36.59 19.05
C PHE A 664 18.83 36.23 18.44
N VAL A 665 18.81 35.26 17.53
CA VAL A 665 17.63 34.80 16.80
C VAL A 665 17.48 33.29 16.99
N ALA A 666 16.37 32.86 17.60
CA ALA A 666 15.98 31.45 17.62
C ALA A 666 15.21 31.10 16.33
N ALA A 667 15.87 30.42 15.40
CA ALA A 667 15.29 30.03 14.10
C ALA A 667 14.57 28.67 14.15
N TRP A 668 14.67 27.94 15.26
CA TRP A 668 14.16 26.59 15.43
C TRP A 668 14.67 25.63 14.35
N LEU A 669 13.78 24.87 13.70
CA LEU A 669 14.07 24.06 12.52
C LEU A 669 13.36 24.70 11.31
N PRO A 670 13.98 25.66 10.60
CA PRO A 670 13.30 26.54 9.64
C PRO A 670 12.88 25.87 8.32
N GLY A 671 13.14 24.57 8.15
CA GLY A 671 12.76 23.83 6.94
C GLY A 671 13.67 24.12 5.74
N THR A 672 13.11 24.01 4.54
CA THR A 672 13.87 24.10 3.26
C THR A 672 14.14 25.52 2.79
N GLU A 673 13.44 26.52 3.31
CA GLU A 673 13.44 27.89 2.77
C GLU A 673 14.24 28.86 3.64
N GLY A 674 15.57 28.78 3.59
CA GLY A 674 16.48 29.70 4.28
C GLY A 674 16.26 31.18 3.95
N GLN A 675 15.56 31.49 2.85
CA GLN A 675 15.11 32.84 2.50
C GLN A 675 14.25 33.46 3.61
N GLY A 676 13.42 32.67 4.30
CA GLY A 676 12.61 33.18 5.41
C GLY A 676 13.44 33.72 6.57
N VAL A 677 14.66 33.21 6.78
CA VAL A 677 15.60 33.75 7.79
C VAL A 677 16.23 35.05 7.29
N ALA A 678 16.67 35.11 6.03
CA ALA A 678 17.27 36.31 5.45
C ALA A 678 16.27 37.48 5.37
N ASP A 679 15.02 37.20 5.00
CA ASP A 679 13.92 38.16 4.89
C ASP A 679 13.74 39.02 6.16
N VAL A 680 13.87 38.42 7.35
CA VAL A 680 13.73 39.14 8.62
C VAL A 680 15.05 39.73 9.13
N LEU A 681 16.19 39.11 8.82
CA LEU A 681 17.51 39.67 9.19
C LEU A 681 17.81 40.98 8.46
N PHE A 682 17.45 41.07 7.18
CA PHE A 682 17.68 42.26 6.36
C PHE A 682 16.49 43.23 6.32
N GLY A 683 15.42 42.91 7.06
CA GLY A 683 14.30 43.83 7.26
C GLY A 683 13.33 43.91 6.09
N ASP A 684 13.29 42.95 5.17
CA ASP A 684 12.19 42.83 4.21
C ASP A 684 10.85 42.65 4.96
N TYR A 685 10.91 41.90 6.05
CA TYR A 685 9.84 41.78 7.04
C TYR A 685 10.37 42.04 8.45
N GLY A 686 9.47 42.45 9.35
CA GLY A 686 9.80 42.61 10.76
C GLY A 686 9.71 41.29 11.53
N PHE A 687 10.55 41.13 12.56
CA PHE A 687 10.40 40.05 13.54
C PHE A 687 9.07 40.19 14.28
N SER A 688 8.36 39.07 14.43
CA SER A 688 7.07 39.01 15.16
C SER A 688 6.87 37.73 15.96
N GLY A 689 7.77 36.75 15.84
CA GLY A 689 7.71 35.47 16.54
C GLY A 689 7.78 35.64 18.06
N LYS A 690 7.02 34.81 18.79
CA LYS A 690 7.02 34.72 20.25
C LYS A 690 7.40 33.31 20.67
N LEU A 691 8.15 33.18 21.76
CA LEU A 691 8.59 31.90 22.29
C LEU A 691 7.38 31.03 22.67
N PRO A 692 7.23 29.83 22.07
CA PRO A 692 6.18 28.88 22.43
C PRO A 692 6.56 28.02 23.65
N LEU A 693 7.78 28.21 24.19
CA LEU A 693 8.34 27.47 25.33
C LEU A 693 9.10 28.45 26.23
N THR A 694 9.16 28.14 27.52
CA THR A 694 10.07 28.83 28.45
C THR A 694 11.52 28.54 28.06
N TRP A 695 12.37 29.57 28.02
CA TRP A 695 13.82 29.41 27.88
C TRP A 695 14.47 29.44 29.26
N PHE A 696 15.08 28.34 29.69
CA PHE A 696 15.74 28.21 30.99
C PHE A 696 17.12 28.90 30.99
N LYS A 697 17.60 29.31 32.18
CA LYS A 697 18.98 29.81 32.37
C LYS A 697 19.96 28.65 32.42
N SER A 698 19.63 27.64 33.24
CA SER A 698 20.43 26.44 33.44
C SER A 698 19.56 25.18 33.46
N VAL A 699 20.11 24.03 33.07
CA VAL A 699 19.35 22.76 32.99
C VAL A 699 18.89 22.25 34.35
N GLU A 700 19.57 22.64 35.43
CA GLU A 700 19.21 22.32 36.81
C GLU A 700 17.88 22.95 37.24
N GLN A 701 17.37 23.95 36.51
CA GLN A 701 16.05 24.52 36.76
C GLN A 701 14.91 23.62 36.27
N LEU A 702 15.20 22.63 35.43
CA LEU A 702 14.17 21.80 34.80
C LEU A 702 13.65 20.71 35.75
N PRO A 703 12.33 20.40 35.74
CA PRO A 703 11.28 21.04 34.92
C PRO A 703 10.84 22.42 35.48
N MET A 704 10.64 23.39 34.59
CA MET A 704 10.17 24.74 34.94
C MET A 704 9.27 25.31 33.83
N ASN A 705 8.01 25.55 34.16
CA ASN A 705 6.95 25.99 33.23
C ASN A 705 6.23 27.25 33.73
N VAL A 706 5.58 27.95 32.80
CA VAL A 706 4.80 29.16 33.12
C VAL A 706 3.72 28.83 34.16
N GLY A 707 3.75 29.54 35.30
CA GLY A 707 2.84 29.33 36.42
C GLY A 707 3.43 28.53 37.59
N ASP A 708 4.62 27.94 37.45
CA ASP A 708 5.30 27.27 38.55
C ASP A 708 5.79 28.27 39.62
N ALA A 709 5.82 27.85 40.89
CA ALA A 709 6.23 28.71 41.99
C ALA A 709 7.72 29.11 41.91
N HIS A 710 8.55 28.26 41.31
CA HIS A 710 9.98 28.49 41.06
C HIS A 710 10.27 29.00 39.64
N TYR A 711 9.30 29.63 38.97
CA TYR A 711 9.45 30.11 37.60
C TYR A 711 10.42 31.30 37.49
N ASP A 712 11.69 31.02 37.16
CA ASP A 712 12.76 31.99 36.95
C ASP A 712 13.46 31.80 35.58
N PRO A 713 12.80 32.13 34.46
CA PRO A 713 13.32 31.85 33.14
C PRO A 713 14.37 32.87 32.68
N LEU A 714 15.22 32.47 31.73
CA LEU A 714 16.10 33.37 30.98
C LEU A 714 15.28 34.24 30.01
N PHE A 715 14.37 33.59 29.26
CA PHE A 715 13.32 34.27 28.49
C PHE A 715 11.97 33.62 28.80
N PRO A 716 10.97 34.40 29.27
CA PRO A 716 9.69 33.84 29.66
C PRO A 716 8.89 33.34 28.44
N PHE A 717 7.94 32.44 28.68
CA PHE A 717 6.97 32.00 27.68
C PHE A 717 6.28 33.22 27.04
N GLY A 718 6.15 33.23 25.71
CA GLY A 718 5.57 34.34 24.95
C GLY A 718 6.51 35.53 24.72
N PHE A 719 7.76 35.50 25.21
CA PHE A 719 8.76 36.53 24.94
C PHE A 719 9.12 36.60 23.44
N GLY A 720 9.41 37.79 22.95
CA GLY A 720 9.93 38.01 21.59
C GLY A 720 9.90 39.49 21.25
N LEU A 721 10.99 40.00 20.66
CA LEU A 721 11.07 41.40 20.22
C LEU A 721 10.42 41.56 18.84
N ASN A 722 9.88 42.75 18.59
CA ASN A 722 9.29 43.09 17.28
C ASN A 722 10.18 44.10 16.55
N THR A 723 10.34 43.92 15.23
CA THR A 723 10.93 44.95 14.36
C THR A 723 9.93 45.35 13.26
N LYS A 724 10.17 46.46 12.56
CA LYS A 724 9.37 46.87 11.40
C LYS A 724 10.17 46.63 10.13
N GLY A 725 9.52 46.14 9.07
CA GLY A 725 10.15 45.99 7.77
C GLY A 725 10.46 47.35 7.11
N THR A 726 11.52 47.40 6.31
CA THR A 726 12.07 48.60 5.65
C THR A 726 11.65 48.75 4.19
N LYS A 727 11.08 47.71 3.56
CA LYS A 727 10.52 47.78 2.19
C LYS A 727 9.26 48.66 2.14
N THR A 728 9.39 49.91 1.70
CA THR A 728 8.26 50.74 1.25
C THR A 728 7.68 50.17 -0.05
N ARG A 729 6.39 49.82 -0.03
CA ARG A 729 5.64 49.30 -1.19
C ARG A 729 5.73 50.24 -2.40
N SER A 730 6.51 49.85 -3.40
CA SER A 730 6.38 50.28 -4.79
C SER A 730 5.98 49.06 -5.62
N MET A 731 4.68 48.84 -5.78
CA MET A 731 4.15 48.07 -6.91
C MET A 731 2.95 48.81 -7.48
N ALA A 732 3.22 49.55 -8.55
CA ALA A 732 2.20 49.97 -9.49
C ALA A 732 1.57 48.74 -10.15
N LYS A 733 0.24 48.77 -10.22
CA LYS A 733 -0.66 47.80 -10.84
C LYS A 733 -0.18 47.35 -12.23
N LYS A 734 -0.09 46.03 -12.42
CA LYS A 734 -0.52 45.34 -13.65
C LYS A 734 -0.77 43.86 -13.39
N ALA A 735 -1.94 43.55 -12.86
CA ALA A 735 -2.65 42.30 -13.09
C ALA A 735 -4.12 42.53 -12.77
N SER A 736 -4.94 42.45 -13.80
CA SER A 736 -6.39 42.49 -13.74
C SER A 736 -6.92 41.24 -13.04
N THR A 737 -7.50 41.39 -11.87
CA THR A 737 -8.49 40.47 -11.29
C THR A 737 -9.65 41.29 -10.78
N SER A 738 -10.85 40.89 -11.17
CA SER A 738 -12.12 41.57 -10.93
C SER A 738 -12.39 41.71 -9.43
N SER A 739 -12.95 42.87 -9.06
CA SER A 739 -13.26 43.27 -7.69
C SER A 739 -14.34 42.43 -6.99
N GLU A 740 -14.96 41.46 -7.66
CA GLU A 740 -16.05 40.64 -7.11
C GLU A 740 -15.57 39.49 -6.22
N GLY A 741 -14.45 38.84 -6.54
CA GLY A 741 -13.99 37.64 -5.80
C GLY A 741 -13.48 37.93 -4.38
N SER A 742 -12.89 39.11 -4.17
CA SER A 742 -12.38 39.58 -2.88
C SER A 742 -13.52 39.85 -1.87
N GLU A 743 -14.63 40.40 -2.36
CA GLU A 743 -15.76 40.77 -1.53
C GLU A 743 -16.64 39.56 -1.16
N ILE A 744 -16.75 38.57 -2.06
CA ILE A 744 -17.42 37.28 -1.81
C ILE A 744 -16.69 36.49 -0.71
N LEU A 745 -15.35 36.47 -0.73
CA LEU A 745 -14.57 35.74 0.27
C LEU A 745 -14.64 36.41 1.66
N ARG A 746 -14.67 37.75 1.69
CA ARG A 746 -14.87 38.53 2.94
C ARG A 746 -16.26 38.28 3.53
N ARG A 747 -17.32 38.33 2.70
CA ARG A 747 -18.71 38.08 3.12
C ARG A 747 -18.96 36.64 3.55
N LYS A 748 -18.32 35.64 2.92
CA LYS A 748 -18.33 34.23 3.39
C LYS A 748 -17.71 34.07 4.78
N LYS A 749 -16.63 34.80 5.07
CA LYS A 749 -15.95 34.73 6.37
C LYS A 749 -16.78 35.38 7.49
N GLU A 750 -17.43 36.50 7.19
CA GLU A 750 -18.38 37.17 8.10
C GLU A 750 -19.64 36.29 8.34
N MET A 751 -20.16 35.63 7.31
CA MET A 751 -21.29 34.70 7.39
C MET A 751 -20.97 33.47 8.28
N MET A 752 -19.81 32.84 8.08
CA MET A 752 -19.40 31.69 8.90
C MET A 752 -19.17 32.07 10.36
N GLY A 753 -18.67 33.28 10.62
CA GLY A 753 -18.56 33.84 11.97
C GLY A 753 -19.93 34.06 12.64
N ALA A 754 -20.90 34.59 11.91
CA ALA A 754 -22.26 34.81 12.40
C ALA A 754 -23.00 33.49 12.69
N ILE A 755 -22.84 32.49 11.83
CA ILE A 755 -23.39 31.13 12.02
C ILE A 755 -22.79 30.48 13.26
N SER A 756 -21.46 30.52 13.42
CA SER A 756 -20.77 29.95 14.58
C SER A 756 -21.23 30.58 15.90
N ASN A 757 -21.37 31.92 15.93
CA ASN A 757 -21.82 32.63 17.14
C ASN A 757 -23.30 32.37 17.47
N THR A 758 -24.15 32.18 16.46
CA THR A 758 -25.59 31.90 16.67
C THR A 758 -25.81 30.46 17.14
N VAL A 759 -25.07 29.49 16.58
CA VAL A 759 -25.08 28.10 17.05
C VAL A 759 -24.58 28.01 18.50
N LYS A 760 -23.53 28.75 18.86
CA LYS A 760 -23.05 28.84 20.25
C LYS A 760 -24.09 29.43 21.20
N LYS A 761 -24.81 30.49 20.79
CA LYS A 761 -25.90 31.08 21.59
C LYS A 761 -27.11 30.14 21.75
N LEU A 762 -27.46 29.40 20.70
CA LEU A 762 -28.55 28.41 20.74
C LEU A 762 -28.22 27.21 21.62
N LEU A 763 -26.97 26.73 21.58
CA LEU A 763 -26.50 25.65 22.45
C LEU A 763 -26.42 26.08 23.92
N ALA A 764 -25.98 27.32 24.18
CA ALA A 764 -25.95 27.90 25.53
C ALA A 764 -27.35 28.14 26.13
N ALA A 765 -28.34 28.46 25.30
CA ALA A 765 -29.73 28.63 25.74
C ALA A 765 -30.45 27.31 26.08
N THR A 766 -29.91 26.15 25.66
CA THR A 766 -30.53 24.83 25.84
C THR A 766 -29.95 24.01 27.01
N GLY A 767 -29.57 24.69 28.10
CA GLY A 767 -29.38 24.04 29.38
C GLY A 767 -30.74 23.56 29.92
N LYS A 768 -31.05 22.26 29.75
CA LYS A 768 -32.23 21.52 30.27
C LYS A 768 -33.52 21.66 29.45
N THR A 769 -33.73 20.79 28.45
CA THR A 769 -34.90 19.86 28.34
C THR A 769 -35.02 19.23 26.93
N LYS A 770 -35.49 17.98 26.90
CA LYS A 770 -35.79 17.16 25.72
C LYS A 770 -36.69 17.90 24.71
N ARG A 771 -36.14 18.34 23.56
CA ARG A 771 -36.80 18.28 22.23
C ARG A 771 -35.88 18.78 21.10
N MET A 772 -34.94 17.92 20.70
CA MET A 772 -34.05 18.09 19.54
C MET A 772 -34.82 18.42 18.24
N LYS A 773 -36.06 17.94 18.10
CA LYS A 773 -36.92 18.16 16.92
C LYS A 773 -37.28 19.64 16.69
N VAL A 774 -37.43 20.45 17.73
CA VAL A 774 -37.79 21.87 17.58
C VAL A 774 -36.57 22.70 17.12
N VAL A 775 -35.38 22.33 17.61
CA VAL A 775 -34.11 22.96 17.21
C VAL A 775 -33.79 22.65 15.75
N LYS A 776 -33.90 21.38 15.32
CA LYS A 776 -33.74 20.99 13.90
C LYS A 776 -34.69 21.76 12.99
N ARG A 777 -35.96 21.93 13.39
CA ARG A 777 -36.98 22.63 12.59
C ARG A 777 -36.71 24.13 12.44
N ARG A 778 -36.17 24.79 13.48
CA ARG A 778 -35.77 26.21 13.42
C ARG A 778 -34.49 26.44 12.62
N ILE A 779 -33.52 25.54 12.72
CA ILE A 779 -32.29 25.59 11.89
C ILE A 779 -32.65 25.41 10.42
N ARG A 780 -33.52 24.44 10.10
CA ARG A 780 -34.03 24.21 8.73
C ARG A 780 -34.75 25.43 8.17
N ALA A 781 -35.66 26.04 8.94
CA ALA A 781 -36.39 27.24 8.50
C ALA A 781 -35.45 28.43 8.23
N TYR A 782 -34.38 28.58 9.01
CA TYR A 782 -33.39 29.64 8.81
C TYR A 782 -32.50 29.38 7.59
N PHE A 783 -32.10 28.14 7.35
CA PHE A 783 -31.32 27.76 6.16
C PHE A 783 -32.13 27.95 4.87
N LEU A 784 -33.40 27.57 4.87
CA LEU A 784 -34.28 27.77 3.72
C LEU A 784 -34.50 29.26 3.42
N ALA A 785 -34.72 30.09 4.44
CA ALA A 785 -34.84 31.54 4.27
C ALA A 785 -33.54 32.18 3.74
N LEU A 786 -32.38 31.65 4.15
CA LEU A 786 -31.09 32.09 3.63
C LEU A 786 -30.93 31.71 2.15
N ILE A 787 -31.27 30.47 1.78
CA ILE A 787 -31.23 29.98 0.40
C ILE A 787 -32.14 30.83 -0.51
N ASP A 788 -33.36 31.15 -0.07
CA ASP A 788 -34.27 32.01 -0.83
C ASP A 788 -33.71 33.43 -1.02
N GLN A 789 -33.03 33.97 -0.01
CA GLN A 789 -32.37 35.27 -0.09
C GLN A 789 -31.18 35.27 -1.08
N TYR A 790 -30.48 34.15 -1.21
CA TYR A 790 -29.39 33.97 -2.18
C TYR A 790 -29.88 33.73 -3.61
N LYS A 791 -31.03 33.04 -3.79
CA LYS A 791 -31.73 32.92 -5.08
C LYS A 791 -32.18 34.28 -5.60
N ALA A 792 -32.74 35.12 -4.73
CA ALA A 792 -33.16 36.48 -5.07
C ALA A 792 -31.99 37.42 -5.48
N GLN A 793 -30.75 37.04 -5.19
CA GLN A 793 -29.53 37.79 -5.53
C GLN A 793 -28.77 37.20 -6.73
N GLY A 794 -29.33 36.19 -7.42
CA GLY A 794 -28.78 35.66 -8.68
C GLY A 794 -27.59 34.71 -8.53
N TYR A 795 -27.37 34.13 -7.34
CA TYR A 795 -26.20 33.28 -7.04
C TYR A 795 -26.44 31.76 -7.18
N ALA A 796 -27.58 31.31 -7.71
CA ALA A 796 -27.87 29.89 -7.96
C ALA A 796 -28.65 29.71 -9.27
N GLU A 797 -28.15 28.85 -10.17
CA GLU A 797 -28.90 28.35 -11.34
C GLU A 797 -29.72 27.10 -11.00
N ASP A 798 -30.73 26.84 -11.82
CA ASP A 798 -31.80 25.85 -11.65
C ASP A 798 -31.34 24.40 -11.41
N GLU A 799 -32.06 23.78 -10.46
CA GLU A 799 -32.27 22.37 -10.10
C GLU A 799 -31.23 21.28 -10.42
N SER A 800 -30.75 20.63 -9.35
CA SER A 800 -30.92 19.17 -9.20
C SER A 800 -31.23 18.83 -7.75
N GLU A 801 -32.14 17.87 -7.55
CA GLU A 801 -32.72 17.46 -6.28
C GLU A 801 -31.66 17.12 -5.21
N VAL A 802 -31.62 17.89 -4.13
CA VAL A 802 -30.96 17.47 -2.88
C VAL A 802 -31.86 16.43 -2.23
N THR A 803 -31.45 15.16 -2.25
CA THR A 803 -32.16 14.09 -1.56
C THR A 803 -31.92 14.17 -0.05
N ASP A 804 -32.85 13.65 0.74
CA ASP A 804 -32.82 13.69 2.22
C ASP A 804 -31.51 13.14 2.83
N ASP A 805 -30.74 12.33 2.09
CA ASP A 805 -29.47 11.74 2.53
C ASP A 805 -28.27 12.70 2.49
N GLU A 806 -28.32 13.80 1.71
CA GLU A 806 -27.27 14.84 1.72
C GLU A 806 -27.49 15.88 2.83
N GLU A 807 -28.68 15.95 3.43
CA GLU A 807 -29.03 16.87 4.53
C GLU A 807 -28.57 16.34 5.91
N GLU A 808 -28.19 15.06 6.02
CA GLU A 808 -27.79 14.41 7.28
C GLU A 808 -26.26 14.29 7.49
N ASN A 809 -25.44 14.43 6.43
CA ASN A 809 -23.97 14.56 6.53
C ASN A 809 -23.53 15.99 6.85
#